data_AF-A0A4Y1RR83-F1
#
_entry.id   AF-A0A4Y1RR83-F1
#
_cell.length_a   1.000
_cell.length_b   1.000
_cell.length_c   1.000
_cell.angle_alpha   90.00
_cell.angle_beta   90.00
_cell.angle_gamma   90.00
#
_symmetry.space_group_name_H-M   'P 1'
#
loop_
_entity.id
_entity.type
_entity.pdbx_description
1 polymer ?
#
loop_
_entity_poly.entity_id
_entity_poly.type
_entity_poly.pdbx_seq_one_letter_code
_entity_poly.pdbx_strand_id
1 'polypeptide(L)'
;PRARRTPSKIWHLLPVRRSFSYGSDRIWLLQLCFTSPKQNNAAPEPLLCAQNFSLLRLKQSLTSCASPAWWRSIGVPRASVEVVDDGLIEREENERVRVLRVGVICGGPSAERGISLNSARSVLDHIQGGDIHVNCYYIDADLNAFAISPAQVYSNTPADFDFKLASLAQGFESSSDFAEHLAASVDIVFPVIHGKFGEDGGIQELLEKNKIPFVGTGSSECCQAFDKYNASLELSRQGFITVPSCLIQGSEADESELSKWFARNQLDPKSGKVVVKPTRAGSSIGVTVAYGLADSLSKANAVITEGIDSRVLVEIFLEGGSEFTAIVLDVGSGLDCHPVVLLPSEVELQFHGSVDVTEKDAIFNYRRKYLPTQQVAYHTPPHFPIDVIESIREGASRLFQKLGLRDFARIDGWFLPQSIHVTSSSDSKFGRTEMGTILFTDINLISGMEQTSFLFQQASKVGFSHSNILRSIIRHACVRYPNLASFGSVSDYAPRRSKASLLNEAVHNCKGTRKVFVIFGGDSSERQVSLISGTNVWLNLQAFDDLEVIPCLLAPTTGESSNEVDVSSRTVWSLPYSLVLRHTTEEVLDACTEAIEPDRVALTSQLRNRVVQNLMEGLKKHSWFTGFDITDEPPVKLTIGQWIKLAKEAQATYNIT
;
A
#
# COMPACT_ATOMS: atom_id res chain seq x y z
N PRO A 1 46.83 -39.47 25.46
CA PRO A 1 46.50 -38.92 26.79
C PRO A 1 46.86 -37.42 26.86
N ARG A 2 45.91 -36.62 27.37
CA ARG A 2 45.94 -35.17 27.69
C ARG A 2 47.34 -34.58 28.02
N ALA A 3 47.64 -33.30 27.86
CA ALA A 3 47.06 -32.13 27.23
C ALA A 3 48.01 -30.93 27.52
N ARG A 4 47.78 -29.81 26.82
CA ARG A 4 48.06 -28.41 27.22
C ARG A 4 49.51 -27.91 27.23
N ARG A 5 49.74 -26.81 26.50
CA ARG A 5 49.97 -25.47 27.06
C ARG A 5 50.02 -24.42 25.94
N THR A 6 49.30 -23.32 26.12
CA THR A 6 49.62 -22.01 25.51
C THR A 6 50.95 -21.50 26.06
N PRO A 7 51.67 -20.65 25.30
CA PRO A 7 51.83 -19.28 25.79
C PRO A 7 51.85 -18.19 24.70
N SER A 8 51.73 -16.97 25.18
CA SER A 8 51.80 -15.68 24.48
C SER A 8 53.22 -15.30 24.06
N LYS A 9 53.35 -14.52 22.96
CA LYS A 9 53.92 -13.15 22.90
C LYS A 9 54.60 -12.80 21.56
N ILE A 10 54.27 -11.58 21.11
CA ILE A 10 55.11 -10.56 20.46
C ILE A 10 55.42 -10.74 18.95
N TRP A 11 54.95 -9.74 18.19
CA TRP A 11 55.20 -9.50 16.77
C TRP A 11 56.38 -8.54 16.59
N HIS A 12 57.28 -8.87 15.66
CA HIS A 12 58.28 -7.96 15.08
C HIS A 12 57.77 -7.35 13.77
N LEU A 13 58.14 -6.09 13.53
CA LEU A 13 57.72 -5.22 12.43
C LEU A 13 58.63 -5.33 11.18
N LEU A 14 57.95 -5.33 10.01
CA LEU A 14 58.24 -4.63 8.74
C LEU A 14 59.40 -5.13 7.84
N PRO A 15 59.44 -4.78 6.52
CA PRO A 15 58.52 -3.93 5.72
C PRO A 15 58.09 -4.55 4.36
N VAL A 16 57.09 -3.99 3.66
CA VAL A 16 57.13 -3.64 2.21
C VAL A 16 55.93 -2.74 1.87
N ARG A 17 56.18 -1.85 0.89
CA ARG A 17 55.55 -0.60 0.48
C ARG A 17 54.07 -0.63 0.10
N ARG A 18 53.41 0.49 0.42
CA ARG A 18 52.08 0.93 -0.03
C ARG A 18 52.07 1.34 -1.51
N SER A 19 50.99 0.99 -2.20
CA SER A 19 50.37 1.80 -3.25
C SER A 19 48.85 1.70 -3.09
N PHE A 20 48.19 2.85 -2.95
CA PHE A 20 46.77 2.99 -2.67
C PHE A 20 45.91 2.75 -3.93
N SER A 21 44.79 2.04 -3.75
CA SER A 21 43.61 2.07 -4.62
C SER A 21 42.39 1.93 -3.72
N TYR A 22 41.55 2.97 -3.67
CA TYR A 22 40.30 3.00 -2.92
C TYR A 22 39.25 2.15 -3.67
N GLY A 23 38.79 1.06 -3.04
CA GLY A 23 37.58 0.34 -3.40
C GLY A 23 36.55 0.53 -2.30
N SER A 24 35.46 1.24 -2.62
CA SER A 24 34.34 1.51 -1.71
C SER A 24 33.25 0.47 -1.94
N ASP A 25 33.34 -0.67 -1.26
CA ASP A 25 32.22 -1.62 -1.16
C ASP A 25 31.33 -1.19 0.02
N ARG A 26 30.20 -0.56 -0.30
CA ARG A 26 29.04 -0.45 0.62
C ARG A 26 27.82 -1.05 -0.05
N ILE A 27 27.67 -2.35 0.15
CA ILE A 27 26.41 -3.07 -0.04
C ILE A 27 25.50 -2.67 1.13
N TRP A 28 24.41 -1.96 0.83
CA TRP A 28 23.38 -1.61 1.81
C TRP A 28 22.45 -2.81 2.02
N LEU A 29 22.71 -3.57 3.08
CA LEU A 29 21.83 -4.62 3.57
C LEU A 29 20.89 -4.04 4.64
N LEU A 30 19.58 -4.16 4.38
CA LEU A 30 18.51 -4.04 5.37
C LEU A 30 18.74 -5.09 6.47
N GLN A 31 19.12 -4.64 7.66
CA GLN A 31 19.16 -5.48 8.85
C GLN A 31 18.35 -4.80 9.96
N LEU A 32 17.10 -5.25 10.13
CA LEU A 32 16.33 -5.01 11.34
C LEU A 32 16.96 -5.84 12.47
N CYS A 33 17.61 -5.18 13.42
CA CYS A 33 18.12 -5.81 14.63
C CYS A 33 16.95 -6.20 15.55
N PHE A 34 16.60 -7.48 15.57
CA PHE A 34 15.86 -8.08 16.68
C PHE A 34 16.85 -8.41 17.81
N THR A 35 16.82 -7.65 18.90
CA THR A 35 17.52 -8.02 20.13
C THR A 35 16.56 -8.79 21.05
N SER A 36 16.77 -10.10 21.18
CA SER A 36 16.14 -10.94 22.22
C SER A 36 16.88 -10.79 23.55
N PRO A 37 16.20 -10.58 24.69
CA PRO A 37 16.84 -10.58 26.00
C PRO A 37 16.92 -12.01 26.55
N LYS A 38 18.14 -12.50 26.81
CA LYS A 38 18.34 -13.69 27.65
C LYS A 38 18.18 -13.33 29.11
N GLN A 39 17.28 -14.06 29.78
CA GLN A 39 17.11 -14.13 31.22
C GLN A 39 18.43 -14.43 31.94
N ASN A 40 18.64 -13.80 33.10
CA ASN A 40 19.26 -14.46 34.24
C ASN A 40 18.67 -13.92 35.55
N ASN A 41 18.17 -14.85 36.36
CA ASN A 41 17.54 -14.68 37.66
C ASN A 41 18.51 -14.15 38.73
N ALA A 42 18.06 -13.21 39.56
CA ALA A 42 18.16 -13.25 41.03
C ALA A 42 17.58 -11.96 41.66
N ALA A 43 16.69 -12.12 42.64
CA ALA A 43 16.17 -11.09 43.56
C ALA A 43 16.59 -11.45 45.01
N PRO A 44 16.32 -10.67 46.08
CA PRO A 44 16.02 -9.23 46.22
C PRO A 44 16.78 -8.49 47.38
N GLU A 45 16.75 -7.14 47.34
CA GLU A 45 16.62 -6.11 48.44
C GLU A 45 17.52 -6.04 49.71
N PRO A 46 17.48 -4.95 50.54
CA PRO A 46 17.32 -3.50 50.29
C PRO A 46 18.29 -2.60 51.15
N LEU A 47 18.28 -1.26 50.97
CA LEU A 47 18.18 -0.19 52.03
C LEU A 47 18.81 1.18 51.69
N LEU A 48 18.05 2.23 52.08
CA LEU A 48 18.43 3.58 52.57
C LEU A 48 18.99 4.59 51.52
N CYS A 49 18.66 5.89 51.50
CA CYS A 49 17.98 6.78 52.45
C CYS A 49 17.46 8.02 51.71
N ALA A 50 16.49 8.69 52.33
CA ALA A 50 15.82 9.92 51.92
C ALA A 50 16.71 11.19 52.01
N GLN A 51 16.35 12.26 51.30
CA GLN A 51 15.68 13.45 51.89
C GLN A 51 15.52 14.62 50.91
N ASN A 52 14.39 15.31 51.10
CA ASN A 52 13.87 16.53 50.50
C ASN A 52 14.86 17.71 50.40
N PHE A 53 14.64 18.63 49.45
CA PHE A 53 14.17 20.00 49.75
C PHE A 53 13.84 20.78 48.47
N SER A 54 12.63 21.34 48.45
CA SER A 54 12.13 22.34 47.52
C SER A 54 12.49 23.75 47.99
N LEU A 55 12.75 24.69 47.07
CA LEU A 55 12.01 25.95 46.87
C LEU A 55 12.85 27.12 46.31
N LEU A 56 12.14 27.88 45.47
CA LEU A 56 12.14 29.34 45.30
C LEU A 56 13.06 30.02 44.26
N ARG A 57 12.37 30.52 43.23
CA ARG A 57 12.73 31.56 42.27
C ARG A 57 13.15 32.87 42.94
N LEU A 58 14.05 33.60 42.29
CA LEU A 58 14.03 35.06 42.26
C LEU A 58 14.59 35.59 40.93
N LYS A 59 13.78 36.41 40.26
CA LYS A 59 14.15 37.27 39.12
C LYS A 59 14.89 38.50 39.67
N GLN A 60 15.93 38.97 38.97
CA GLN A 60 16.05 40.38 38.59
C GLN A 60 17.18 40.64 37.58
N SER A 61 16.96 41.67 36.79
CA SER A 61 17.68 42.15 35.60
C SER A 61 19.00 42.83 35.90
N LEU A 62 19.94 42.76 34.95
CA LEU A 62 20.98 43.77 34.77
C LEU A 62 21.21 44.03 33.27
N THR A 63 21.02 45.30 32.89
CA THR A 63 21.43 45.93 31.64
C THR A 63 22.82 46.54 31.80
N SER A 64 23.73 46.34 30.84
CA SER A 64 24.46 47.45 30.15
C SER A 64 25.51 46.92 29.17
N CYS A 65 25.80 47.76 28.19
CA CYS A 65 26.39 47.50 26.90
C CYS A 65 27.93 47.40 26.88
N ALA A 66 28.49 46.61 25.95
CA ALA A 66 29.60 47.00 25.07
C ALA A 66 29.90 45.90 24.02
N SER A 67 29.78 46.26 22.74
CA SER A 67 30.33 45.56 21.56
C SER A 67 31.71 46.19 21.22
N PRO A 68 32.49 45.75 20.19
CA PRO A 68 32.28 44.64 19.24
C PRO A 68 33.54 43.78 18.93
N ALA A 69 33.37 42.56 18.40
CA ALA A 69 34.29 42.00 17.40
C ALA A 69 33.62 40.86 16.63
N TRP A 70 33.63 41.00 15.30
CA TRP A 70 33.01 40.16 14.29
C TRP A 70 33.59 38.76 14.17
N TRP A 71 32.72 37.74 14.14
CA TRP A 71 32.95 36.51 13.39
C TRP A 71 31.66 36.12 12.66
N ARG A 72 31.72 36.15 11.32
CA ARG A 72 30.64 35.76 10.41
C ARG A 72 30.47 34.24 10.44
N SER A 73 29.26 33.76 10.71
CA SER A 73 28.82 32.41 10.37
C SER A 73 27.56 32.50 9.52
N ILE A 74 27.57 31.80 8.39
CA ILE A 74 26.55 31.77 7.35
C ILE A 74 25.30 31.10 7.93
N GLY A 75 24.20 31.85 8.04
CA GLY A 75 22.89 31.34 8.46
C GLY A 75 22.16 30.70 7.28
N VAL A 76 21.71 29.47 7.48
CA VAL A 76 20.68 28.82 6.65
C VAL A 76 19.33 29.47 7.02
N PRO A 77 18.51 29.95 6.08
CA PRO A 77 17.23 30.57 6.43
C PRO A 77 16.25 29.49 6.90
N ARG A 78 15.72 29.67 8.11
CA ARG A 78 14.51 29.00 8.58
C ARG A 78 13.33 29.52 7.75
N ALA A 79 12.62 28.63 7.06
CA ALA A 79 11.36 28.97 6.42
C ALA A 79 10.26 29.11 7.48
N SER A 80 9.83 30.35 7.72
CA SER A 80 8.58 30.65 8.40
C SER A 80 7.42 30.42 7.43
N VAL A 81 6.40 29.68 7.87
CA VAL A 81 5.11 29.63 7.19
C VAL A 81 4.51 31.03 7.24
N GLU A 82 4.44 31.71 6.08
CA GLU A 82 3.71 32.97 5.97
C GLU A 82 2.20 32.68 5.98
N VAL A 83 1.54 33.17 7.03
CA VAL A 83 0.09 33.34 7.07
C VAL A 83 -0.21 34.62 6.29
N VAL A 84 -0.86 34.49 5.14
CA VAL A 84 -1.28 35.65 4.33
C VAL A 84 -2.52 36.26 4.96
N ASP A 85 -2.38 37.51 5.41
CA ASP A 85 -3.45 38.37 5.93
C ASP A 85 -4.32 38.89 4.76
N ASP A 86 -5.64 38.84 4.94
CA ASP A 86 -6.64 39.02 3.88
C ASP A 86 -6.90 40.53 3.65
N GLY A 87 -6.13 41.12 2.74
CA GLY A 87 -6.32 42.50 2.29
C GLY A 87 -7.48 42.62 1.31
N LEU A 88 -8.54 43.31 1.73
CA LEU A 88 -9.71 43.71 0.95
C LEU A 88 -9.34 44.25 -0.45
N ILE A 89 -9.58 43.45 -1.49
CA ILE A 89 -9.60 43.90 -2.90
C ILE A 89 -11.04 43.75 -3.40
N GLU A 90 -11.59 44.86 -3.90
CA GLU A 90 -12.93 44.98 -4.46
C GLU A 90 -13.15 43.96 -5.59
N ARG A 91 -14.33 43.35 -5.57
CA ARG A 91 -14.71 42.19 -6.38
C ARG A 91 -15.04 42.59 -7.82
N GLU A 92 -14.17 42.24 -8.76
CA GLU A 92 -14.61 41.89 -10.10
C GLU A 92 -14.97 40.39 -10.11
N GLU A 93 -16.23 40.09 -10.44
CA GLU A 93 -16.77 38.73 -10.60
C GLU A 93 -16.16 38.05 -11.84
N ASN A 94 -14.92 37.58 -11.72
CA ASN A 94 -14.47 36.42 -12.47
C ASN A 94 -14.74 35.20 -11.59
N GLU A 95 -15.50 34.21 -12.09
CA GLU A 95 -15.72 32.92 -11.45
C GLU A 95 -14.37 32.27 -11.10
N ARG A 96 -13.83 32.55 -9.91
CA ARG A 96 -12.62 31.91 -9.41
C ARG A 96 -12.97 30.44 -9.19
N VAL A 97 -12.36 29.57 -9.99
CA VAL A 97 -12.40 28.11 -9.79
C VAL A 97 -12.09 27.82 -8.33
N ARG A 98 -13.07 27.30 -7.59
CA ARG A 98 -12.89 26.94 -6.20
C ARG A 98 -11.96 25.72 -6.16
N VAL A 99 -10.80 25.88 -5.53
CA VAL A 99 -9.82 24.80 -5.33
C VAL A 99 -10.26 23.96 -4.14
N LEU A 100 -10.29 22.63 -4.30
CA LEU A 100 -10.63 21.70 -3.22
C LEU A 100 -9.40 21.49 -2.33
N ARG A 101 -9.52 21.76 -1.02
CA ARG A 101 -8.43 21.54 -0.06
C ARG A 101 -8.57 20.14 0.55
N VAL A 102 -7.62 19.26 0.28
CA VAL A 102 -7.62 17.87 0.76
C VAL A 102 -6.56 17.68 1.83
N GLY A 103 -6.94 17.26 3.03
CA GLY A 103 -6.02 16.90 4.10
C GLY A 103 -5.61 15.43 4.03
N VAL A 104 -4.38 15.13 3.66
CA VAL A 104 -3.85 13.76 3.68
C VAL A 104 -3.23 13.46 5.05
N ILE A 105 -3.79 12.51 5.78
CA ILE A 105 -3.30 12.12 7.12
C ILE A 105 -2.62 10.76 7.03
N CYS A 106 -1.34 10.71 7.41
CA CYS A 106 -0.51 9.51 7.37
C CYS A 106 0.20 9.25 8.71
N GLY A 107 1.02 8.20 8.77
CA GLY A 107 1.66 7.73 10.00
C GLY A 107 0.83 6.66 10.71
N GLY A 108 0.58 6.87 12.00
CA GLY A 108 -0.19 6.03 12.90
C GLY A 108 0.66 5.18 13.85
N PRO A 109 0.05 4.59 14.89
CA PRO A 109 0.73 3.78 15.90
C PRO A 109 1.02 2.34 15.46
N SER A 110 0.49 1.92 14.32
CA SER A 110 0.71 0.57 13.79
C SER A 110 2.14 0.41 13.28
N ALA A 111 2.64 -0.83 13.31
CA ALA A 111 3.86 -1.22 12.60
C ALA A 111 3.76 -1.02 11.07
N GLU A 112 2.55 -0.76 10.55
CA GLU A 112 2.25 -0.45 9.15
C GLU A 112 2.55 1.02 8.77
N ARG A 113 3.10 1.81 9.71
CA ARG A 113 3.46 3.22 9.53
C ARG A 113 4.31 3.51 8.28
N GLY A 114 5.22 2.61 7.91
CA GLY A 114 6.00 2.73 6.68
C GLY A 114 5.15 2.64 5.41
N ILE A 115 4.15 1.76 5.41
CA ILE A 115 3.20 1.57 4.30
C ILE A 115 2.29 2.81 4.18
N SER A 116 1.91 3.38 5.32
CA SER A 116 1.14 4.63 5.42
C SER A 116 1.88 5.82 4.78
N LEU A 117 3.18 5.97 5.06
CA LEU A 117 4.01 6.99 4.41
C LEU A 117 4.14 6.77 2.89
N ASN A 118 4.31 5.52 2.43
CA ASN A 118 4.37 5.22 0.98
C ASN A 118 3.03 5.50 0.28
N SER A 119 1.91 5.21 0.96
CA SER A 119 0.57 5.53 0.46
C SER A 119 0.39 7.05 0.36
N ALA A 120 0.81 7.80 1.38
CA ALA A 120 0.74 9.26 1.38
C ALA A 120 1.54 9.92 0.25
N ARG A 121 2.74 9.42 -0.07
CA ARG A 121 3.55 9.88 -1.21
C ARG A 121 2.80 9.71 -2.52
N SER A 122 2.31 8.50 -2.76
CA SER A 122 1.59 8.20 -4.00
C SER A 122 0.31 9.00 -4.11
N VAL A 123 -0.44 9.21 -3.02
CA VAL A 123 -1.62 10.07 -3.04
C VAL A 123 -1.23 11.51 -3.38
N LEU A 124 -0.24 12.08 -2.68
CA LEU A 124 0.26 13.43 -2.92
C LEU A 124 0.70 13.65 -4.38
N ASP A 125 1.52 12.72 -4.92
CA ASP A 125 2.06 12.78 -6.29
C ASP A 125 0.96 12.81 -7.37
N HIS A 126 -0.18 12.17 -7.10
CA HIS A 126 -1.20 11.92 -8.12
C HIS A 126 -2.47 12.75 -7.98
N ILE A 127 -2.76 13.35 -6.82
CA ILE A 127 -3.97 14.18 -6.65
C ILE A 127 -3.69 15.69 -6.71
N GLN A 128 -2.47 16.15 -6.39
CA GLN A 128 -2.13 17.57 -6.43
C GLN A 128 -2.32 18.14 -7.85
N GLY A 129 -3.00 19.28 -7.98
CA GLY A 129 -3.29 19.88 -9.29
C GLY A 129 -3.88 21.29 -9.18
N GLY A 130 -4.28 21.88 -10.31
CA GLY A 130 -4.84 23.24 -10.34
C GLY A 130 -6.17 23.39 -9.57
N ASP A 131 -6.90 22.29 -9.40
CA ASP A 131 -8.22 22.20 -8.78
C ASP A 131 -8.21 21.48 -7.41
N ILE A 132 -7.08 20.88 -7.01
CA ILE A 132 -6.90 20.22 -5.71
C ILE A 132 -5.60 20.67 -5.07
N HIS A 133 -5.70 21.24 -3.86
CA HIS A 133 -4.58 21.59 -3.00
C HIS A 133 -4.47 20.61 -1.83
N VAL A 134 -3.31 19.98 -1.66
CA VAL A 134 -3.08 18.99 -0.60
C VAL A 134 -2.36 19.60 0.60
N ASN A 135 -2.94 19.41 1.78
CA ASN A 135 -2.29 19.66 3.06
C ASN A 135 -1.91 18.31 3.68
N CYS A 136 -0.67 18.17 4.15
CA CYS A 136 -0.18 16.91 4.71
C CYS A 136 -0.13 16.95 6.24
N TYR A 137 -0.55 15.86 6.86
CA TYR A 137 -0.55 15.68 8.30
C TYR A 137 0.05 14.31 8.66
N TYR A 138 0.70 14.25 9.81
CA TYR A 138 1.28 13.03 10.34
C TYR A 138 0.80 12.80 11.77
N ILE A 139 0.53 11.54 12.08
CA ILE A 139 0.23 11.07 13.43
C ILE A 139 1.33 10.11 13.84
N ASP A 140 1.97 10.35 14.99
CA ASP A 140 3.07 9.51 15.47
C ASP A 140 2.56 8.26 16.22
N ALA A 141 3.49 7.51 16.83
CA ALA A 141 3.17 6.30 17.55
C ALA A 141 2.41 6.53 18.88
N ASP A 142 2.52 7.74 19.42
CA ASP A 142 1.87 8.18 20.67
C ASP A 142 0.56 8.94 20.39
N LEU A 143 0.11 8.94 19.13
CA LEU A 143 -1.08 9.64 18.63
C LEU A 143 -0.99 11.17 18.67
N ASN A 144 0.21 11.73 18.73
CA ASN A 144 0.40 13.17 18.55
C ASN A 144 0.27 13.52 17.07
N ALA A 145 -0.44 14.60 16.77
CA ALA A 145 -0.66 15.07 15.40
C ALA A 145 0.28 16.23 15.05
N PHE A 146 0.70 16.28 13.78
CA PHE A 146 1.63 17.28 13.26
C PHE A 146 1.18 17.74 11.87
N ALA A 147 1.24 19.04 11.62
CA ALA A 147 1.21 19.57 10.26
C ALA A 147 2.60 19.41 9.63
N ILE A 148 2.66 18.87 8.42
CA ILE A 148 3.92 18.63 7.72
C ILE A 148 3.86 19.19 6.29
N SER A 149 5.01 19.62 5.78
CA SER A 149 5.15 20.00 4.38
C SER A 149 5.18 18.77 3.47
N PRO A 150 4.77 18.90 2.19
CA PRO A 150 4.94 17.86 1.18
C PRO A 150 6.35 17.27 1.13
N ALA A 151 7.38 18.12 1.27
CA ALA A 151 8.78 17.69 1.26
C ALA A 151 9.14 16.74 2.42
N GLN A 152 8.51 16.90 3.60
CA GLN A 152 8.79 16.06 4.76
C GLN A 152 8.30 14.61 4.56
N VAL A 153 7.23 14.41 3.77
CA VAL A 153 6.64 13.09 3.46
C VAL A 153 7.68 12.15 2.81
N TYR A 154 8.66 12.67 2.08
CA TYR A 154 9.68 11.88 1.35
C TYR A 154 10.91 11.49 2.21
N SER A 155 10.81 11.46 3.54
CA SER A 155 11.92 10.96 4.38
C SER A 155 12.10 9.44 4.26
N ASN A 156 13.33 8.97 4.11
CA ASN A 156 13.64 7.57 3.76
C ASN A 156 12.98 6.51 4.65
N THR A 157 13.05 6.66 5.99
CA THR A 157 12.49 5.68 6.93
C THR A 157 11.57 6.36 7.96
N PRO A 158 10.64 5.62 8.61
CA PRO A 158 9.86 6.16 9.72
C PRO A 158 10.73 6.72 10.85
N ALA A 159 11.87 6.08 11.15
CA ALA A 159 12.80 6.56 12.17
C ALA A 159 13.49 7.88 11.77
N ASP A 160 13.92 7.99 10.50
CA ASP A 160 14.47 9.26 9.98
C ASP A 160 13.42 10.36 9.98
N PHE A 161 12.17 9.99 9.69
CA PHE A 161 11.04 10.89 9.72
C PHE A 161 10.80 11.41 11.13
N ASP A 162 10.68 10.54 12.13
CA ASP A 162 10.46 10.91 13.54
C ASP A 162 11.59 11.83 14.05
N PHE A 163 12.85 11.50 13.73
CA PHE A 163 14.00 12.32 14.10
C PHE A 163 13.91 13.75 13.53
N LYS A 164 13.53 13.87 12.25
CA LYS A 164 13.36 15.18 11.59
C LYS A 164 12.15 15.93 12.14
N LEU A 165 11.06 15.22 12.40
CA LEU A 165 9.79 15.77 12.87
C LEU A 165 9.96 16.57 14.16
N ALA A 166 10.72 16.03 15.12
CA ALA A 166 11.02 16.68 16.40
C ALA A 166 11.71 18.05 16.27
N SER A 167 12.37 18.31 15.14
CA SER A 167 13.10 19.56 14.89
C SER A 167 12.43 20.51 13.90
N LEU A 168 11.50 20.01 13.09
CA LEU A 168 10.97 20.72 11.92
C LEU A 168 9.45 20.93 11.94
N ALA A 169 8.69 20.13 12.69
CA ALA A 169 7.23 20.22 12.70
C ALA A 169 6.73 20.80 14.02
N GLN A 170 5.68 21.62 13.91
CA GLN A 170 4.91 22.06 15.07
C GLN A 170 3.80 21.04 15.30
N GLY A 171 3.90 20.31 16.42
CA GLY A 171 2.83 19.42 16.87
C GLY A 171 1.63 20.23 17.38
N PHE A 172 0.45 19.66 17.26
CA PHE A 172 -0.75 20.18 17.92
C PHE A 172 -0.71 19.82 19.41
N GLU A 173 -1.16 20.73 20.28
CA GLU A 173 -1.14 20.50 21.73
C GLU A 173 -2.15 19.44 22.17
N SER A 174 -3.25 19.32 21.42
CA SER A 174 -4.29 18.33 21.65
C SER A 174 -4.97 17.85 20.35
N SER A 175 -5.73 16.76 20.46
CA SER A 175 -6.59 16.29 19.36
C SER A 175 -7.71 17.28 19.02
N SER A 176 -8.12 18.13 19.98
CA SER A 176 -9.09 19.20 19.73
C SER A 176 -8.49 20.27 18.83
N ASP A 177 -7.27 20.74 19.14
CA ASP A 177 -6.58 21.76 18.33
C ASP A 177 -6.32 21.25 16.91
N PHE A 178 -5.96 19.96 16.79
CA PHE A 178 -5.81 19.33 15.48
C PHE A 178 -7.13 19.32 14.69
N ALA A 179 -8.23 18.92 15.32
CA ALA A 179 -9.54 18.91 14.67
C ALA A 179 -10.03 20.31 14.29
N GLU A 180 -9.84 21.31 15.14
CA GLU A 180 -10.13 22.71 14.84
C GLU A 180 -9.32 23.21 13.65
N HIS A 181 -8.02 22.89 13.62
CA HIS A 181 -7.15 23.21 12.49
C HIS A 181 -7.64 22.55 11.20
N LEU A 182 -7.99 21.25 11.22
CA LEU A 182 -8.53 20.56 10.06
C LEU A 182 -9.82 21.22 9.56
N ALA A 183 -10.76 21.50 10.46
CA ALA A 183 -12.03 22.14 10.10
C ALA A 183 -11.86 23.52 9.44
N ALA A 184 -10.81 24.26 9.79
CA ALA A 184 -10.49 25.55 9.18
C ALA A 184 -9.70 25.41 7.85
N SER A 185 -8.78 24.44 7.79
CA SER A 185 -7.72 24.41 6.77
C SER A 185 -8.05 23.52 5.57
N VAL A 186 -8.94 22.54 5.72
CA VAL A 186 -9.28 21.58 4.66
C VAL A 186 -10.79 21.50 4.44
N ASP A 187 -11.18 21.06 3.25
CA ASP A 187 -12.58 20.80 2.90
C ASP A 187 -12.94 19.33 3.12
N ILE A 188 -12.00 18.41 2.86
CA ILE A 188 -12.14 16.96 3.09
C ILE A 188 -10.81 16.34 3.51
N VAL A 189 -10.86 15.30 4.33
CA VAL A 189 -9.69 14.52 4.77
C VAL A 189 -9.61 13.20 4.00
N PHE A 190 -8.43 12.82 3.53
CA PHE A 190 -8.14 11.49 3.03
C PHE A 190 -7.21 10.77 4.03
N PRO A 191 -7.75 9.93 4.93
CA PRO A 191 -6.94 9.13 5.84
C PRO A 191 -6.23 8.03 5.04
N VAL A 192 -4.90 7.97 5.17
CA VAL A 192 -4.04 6.94 4.58
C VAL A 192 -3.19 6.24 5.66
N ILE A 193 -3.74 6.17 6.88
CA ILE A 193 -3.19 5.41 8.00
C ILE A 193 -3.66 3.95 7.88
N HIS A 194 -2.74 2.99 7.95
CA HIS A 194 -3.05 1.56 7.91
C HIS A 194 -3.03 0.95 9.31
N GLY A 195 -3.84 -0.09 9.52
CA GLY A 195 -3.91 -0.82 10.77
C GLY A 195 -4.60 -0.07 11.90
N LYS A 196 -4.13 -0.29 13.13
CA LYS A 196 -4.66 0.36 14.34
C LYS A 196 -4.73 1.88 14.19
N PHE A 197 -5.79 2.49 14.71
CA PHE A 197 -6.18 3.90 14.57
C PHE A 197 -6.62 4.32 13.15
N GLY A 198 -6.13 3.69 12.09
CA GLY A 198 -6.49 4.00 10.70
C GLY A 198 -7.70 3.23 10.17
N GLU A 199 -7.76 1.94 10.46
CA GLU A 199 -8.79 1.02 9.93
C GLU A 199 -9.71 0.48 11.04
N ASP A 200 -9.39 0.70 12.31
CA ASP A 200 -10.22 0.27 13.45
C ASP A 200 -11.32 1.27 13.85
N GLY A 201 -11.43 2.39 13.13
CA GLY A 201 -12.41 3.46 13.38
C GLY A 201 -11.88 4.65 14.17
N GLY A 202 -10.64 4.61 14.69
CA GLY A 202 -10.11 5.66 15.56
C GLY A 202 -10.04 7.05 14.92
N ILE A 203 -9.39 7.19 13.76
CA ILE A 203 -9.32 8.47 13.04
C ILE A 203 -10.70 8.90 12.52
N GLN A 204 -11.53 7.94 12.10
CA GLN A 204 -12.89 8.19 11.62
C GLN A 204 -13.75 8.80 12.73
N GLU A 205 -13.70 8.27 13.94
CA GLU A 205 -14.46 8.77 15.09
C GLU A 205 -14.07 10.23 15.41
N LEU A 206 -12.76 10.54 15.36
CA LEU A 206 -12.26 11.91 15.54
C LEU A 206 -12.85 12.86 14.48
N LEU A 207 -12.87 12.44 13.21
CA LEU A 207 -13.39 13.25 12.10
C LEU A 207 -14.92 13.41 12.18
N GLU A 208 -15.64 12.33 12.48
CA GLU A 208 -17.11 12.31 12.63
C GLU A 208 -17.57 13.21 13.77
N LYS A 209 -16.93 13.11 14.96
CA LYS A 209 -17.25 13.93 16.14
C LYS A 209 -17.12 15.43 15.86
N ASN A 210 -16.14 15.80 15.03
CA ASN A 210 -15.86 17.18 14.66
C ASN A 210 -16.51 17.60 13.33
N LYS A 211 -17.36 16.73 12.73
CA LYS A 211 -18.07 16.97 11.46
C LYS A 211 -17.15 17.32 10.29
N ILE A 212 -15.94 16.78 10.28
CA ILE A 212 -14.97 16.97 9.22
C ILE A 212 -15.27 15.94 8.13
N PRO A 213 -15.56 16.34 6.88
CA PRO A 213 -15.74 15.41 5.77
C PRO A 213 -14.49 14.56 5.55
N PHE A 214 -14.65 13.28 5.21
CA PHE A 214 -13.50 12.42 4.93
C PHE A 214 -13.83 11.33 3.91
N VAL A 215 -12.79 10.81 3.25
CA VAL A 215 -12.82 9.68 2.33
C VAL A 215 -12.79 8.36 3.11
N GLY A 216 -13.64 7.41 2.72
CA GLY A 216 -13.68 6.05 3.25
C GLY A 216 -14.87 5.77 4.16
N THR A 217 -14.81 4.59 4.77
CA THR A 217 -15.87 4.01 5.61
C THR A 217 -15.94 4.68 7.00
N GLY A 218 -17.13 4.72 7.62
CA GLY A 218 -17.36 5.32 8.93
C GLY A 218 -16.80 4.53 10.11
N SER A 219 -16.72 5.15 11.29
CA SER A 219 -16.04 4.57 12.46
C SER A 219 -16.65 3.24 12.93
N SER A 220 -17.98 3.15 12.98
CA SER A 220 -18.71 1.96 13.42
C SER A 220 -18.50 0.78 12.49
N GLU A 221 -18.63 1.00 11.19
CA GLU A 221 -18.43 -0.01 10.16
C GLU A 221 -16.95 -0.45 10.09
N CYS A 222 -16.01 0.49 10.27
CA CYS A 222 -14.58 0.18 10.38
C CYS A 222 -14.30 -0.78 11.55
N CYS A 223 -14.81 -0.48 12.73
CA CYS A 223 -14.64 -1.32 13.92
C CYS A 223 -15.22 -2.74 13.72
N GLN A 224 -16.34 -2.86 13.00
CA GLN A 224 -16.95 -4.16 12.69
C GLN A 224 -16.13 -4.96 11.67
N ALA A 225 -15.65 -4.30 10.60
CA ALA A 225 -15.01 -4.96 9.47
C ALA A 225 -13.53 -5.29 9.71
N PHE A 226 -12.81 -4.46 10.48
CA PHE A 226 -11.37 -4.62 10.69
C PHE A 226 -11.03 -5.76 11.66
N ASP A 227 -11.91 -6.06 12.61
CA ASP A 227 -11.74 -7.21 13.49
C ASP A 227 -12.14 -8.51 12.77
N LYS A 228 -11.14 -9.33 12.42
CA LYS A 228 -11.34 -10.55 11.62
C LYS A 228 -12.32 -11.54 12.26
N TYR A 229 -12.37 -11.61 13.59
CA TYR A 229 -13.29 -12.52 14.27
C TYR A 229 -14.73 -12.01 14.16
N ASN A 230 -14.95 -10.73 14.47
CA ASN A 230 -16.27 -10.10 14.36
C ASN A 230 -16.77 -10.10 12.90
N ALA A 231 -15.88 -9.78 11.95
CA ALA A 231 -16.17 -9.85 10.53
C ALA A 231 -16.59 -11.27 10.12
N SER A 232 -15.85 -12.31 10.54
CA SER A 232 -16.21 -13.72 10.26
C SER A 232 -17.57 -14.12 10.85
N LEU A 233 -17.91 -13.66 12.05
CA LEU A 233 -19.24 -13.90 12.64
C LEU A 233 -20.34 -13.24 11.80
N GLU A 234 -20.13 -11.99 11.38
CA GLU A 234 -21.08 -11.26 10.55
C GLU A 234 -21.24 -11.89 9.17
N LEU A 235 -20.14 -12.29 8.53
CA LEU A 235 -20.13 -13.04 7.27
C LEU A 235 -21.00 -14.31 7.38
N SER A 236 -20.78 -15.11 8.43
CA SER A 236 -21.56 -16.33 8.66
C SER A 236 -23.05 -16.03 8.87
N ARG A 237 -23.38 -14.95 9.61
CA ARG A 237 -24.77 -14.48 9.83
C ARG A 237 -25.44 -14.05 8.53
N GLN A 238 -24.69 -13.47 7.60
CA GLN A 238 -25.15 -13.06 6.27
C GLN A 238 -25.18 -14.24 5.27
N GLY A 239 -24.88 -15.46 5.73
CA GLY A 239 -24.96 -16.66 4.92
C GLY A 239 -23.71 -16.95 4.09
N PHE A 240 -22.58 -16.31 4.35
CA PHE A 240 -21.31 -16.66 3.70
C PHE A 240 -20.69 -17.88 4.37
N ILE A 241 -19.93 -18.66 3.59
CA ILE A 241 -19.02 -19.66 4.15
C ILE A 241 -17.80 -18.92 4.71
N THR A 242 -17.42 -19.28 5.94
CA THR A 242 -16.26 -18.73 6.63
C THR A 242 -15.32 -19.83 7.04
N VAL A 243 -14.05 -19.47 7.20
CA VAL A 243 -13.03 -20.39 7.73
C VAL A 243 -13.41 -20.73 9.17
N PRO A 244 -13.48 -22.01 9.55
CA PRO A 244 -13.66 -22.38 10.95
C PRO A 244 -12.55 -21.75 11.77
N SER A 245 -12.92 -21.13 12.90
CA SER A 245 -11.98 -20.37 13.70
C SER A 245 -12.25 -20.48 15.21
N CYS A 246 -11.23 -20.20 16.01
CA CYS A 246 -11.27 -20.18 17.48
C CYS A 246 -10.59 -18.89 17.97
N LEU A 247 -11.24 -18.19 18.90
CA LEU A 247 -10.71 -16.96 19.50
C LEU A 247 -9.94 -17.28 20.79
N ILE A 248 -8.75 -16.71 20.92
CA ILE A 248 -7.85 -16.81 22.07
C ILE A 248 -7.67 -15.41 22.65
N GLN A 249 -7.77 -15.27 23.98
CA GLN A 249 -7.74 -13.99 24.70
C GLN A 249 -6.77 -13.99 25.89
N GLY A 250 -5.94 -15.03 26.03
CA GLY A 250 -4.97 -15.20 27.12
C GLY A 250 -5.61 -15.69 28.42
N SER A 251 -6.77 -16.36 28.35
CA SER A 251 -7.49 -16.87 29.52
C SER A 251 -7.22 -18.37 29.75
N GLU A 252 -7.36 -18.85 30.99
CA GLU A 252 -7.24 -20.30 31.29
C GLU A 252 -8.29 -21.15 30.56
N ALA A 253 -9.42 -20.55 30.13
CA ALA A 253 -10.45 -21.25 29.38
C ALA A 253 -10.04 -21.53 27.91
N ASP A 254 -9.05 -20.80 27.38
CA ASP A 254 -8.68 -20.84 25.97
C ASP A 254 -8.14 -22.20 25.55
N GLU A 255 -7.37 -22.88 26.41
CA GLU A 255 -6.82 -24.20 26.11
C GLU A 255 -7.93 -25.25 25.95
N SER A 256 -8.93 -25.21 26.83
CA SER A 256 -10.08 -26.13 26.79
C SER A 256 -10.93 -25.90 25.54
N GLU A 257 -11.22 -24.64 25.20
CA GLU A 257 -11.99 -24.30 24.01
C GLU A 257 -11.24 -24.63 22.72
N LEU A 258 -9.93 -24.35 22.66
CA LEU A 258 -9.11 -24.70 21.50
C LEU A 258 -9.04 -26.23 21.31
N SER A 259 -8.89 -27.00 22.38
CA SER A 259 -8.91 -28.47 22.33
C SER A 259 -10.22 -29.02 21.78
N LYS A 260 -11.36 -28.50 22.25
CA LYS A 260 -12.69 -28.83 21.69
C LYS A 260 -12.82 -28.42 20.24
N TRP A 261 -12.25 -27.27 19.85
CA TRP A 261 -12.28 -26.79 18.47
C TRP A 261 -11.45 -27.67 17.54
N PHE A 262 -10.24 -28.11 17.95
CA PHE A 262 -9.43 -29.08 17.21
C PHE A 262 -10.20 -30.37 16.97
N ALA A 263 -10.82 -30.93 18.02
CA ALA A 263 -11.60 -32.15 17.93
C ALA A 263 -12.81 -32.02 16.97
N ARG A 264 -13.56 -30.91 17.05
CA ARG A 264 -14.73 -30.66 16.17
C ARG A 264 -14.35 -30.51 14.69
N ASN A 265 -13.17 -29.97 14.41
CA ASN A 265 -12.66 -29.80 13.05
C ASN A 265 -11.77 -30.95 12.58
N GLN A 266 -11.72 -32.06 13.33
CA GLN A 266 -10.96 -33.27 12.97
C GLN A 266 -9.45 -33.01 12.79
N LEU A 267 -8.91 -32.04 13.52
CA LEU A 267 -7.49 -31.73 13.52
C LEU A 267 -6.74 -32.56 14.56
N ASP A 268 -5.57 -33.09 14.18
CA ASP A 268 -4.71 -33.80 15.12
C ASP A 268 -4.17 -32.84 16.20
N PRO A 269 -4.32 -33.14 17.50
CA PRO A 269 -3.93 -32.22 18.56
C PRO A 269 -2.41 -32.01 18.68
N LYS A 270 -1.58 -32.82 18.02
CA LYS A 270 -0.11 -32.71 18.06
C LYS A 270 0.49 -32.13 16.78
N SER A 271 -0.20 -32.27 15.66
CA SER A 271 0.35 -31.98 14.33
C SER A 271 -0.63 -31.27 13.39
N GLY A 272 -1.88 -31.05 13.80
CA GLY A 272 -2.89 -30.35 13.01
C GLY A 272 -2.42 -28.94 12.66
N LYS A 273 -2.43 -28.62 11.36
CA LYS A 273 -1.89 -27.37 10.84
C LYS A 273 -2.94 -26.27 10.85
N VAL A 274 -2.60 -25.14 11.46
CA VAL A 274 -3.49 -23.98 11.63
C VAL A 274 -2.73 -22.68 11.34
N VAL A 275 -3.47 -21.60 11.14
CA VAL A 275 -2.94 -20.23 11.10
C VAL A 275 -3.32 -19.53 12.39
N VAL A 276 -2.34 -18.90 13.03
CA VAL A 276 -2.50 -18.04 14.21
C VAL A 276 -2.28 -16.59 13.76
N LYS A 277 -3.29 -15.73 13.92
CA LYS A 277 -3.23 -14.33 13.48
C LYS A 277 -3.91 -13.37 14.48
N PRO A 278 -3.40 -12.14 14.67
CA PRO A 278 -4.11 -11.13 15.46
C PRO A 278 -5.46 -10.76 14.82
N THR A 279 -6.46 -10.42 15.65
CA THR A 279 -7.78 -10.05 15.10
C THR A 279 -7.77 -8.69 14.42
N ARG A 280 -6.93 -7.75 14.90
CA ARG A 280 -6.88 -6.33 14.49
C ARG A 280 -5.47 -5.87 14.08
N ALA A 281 -4.85 -6.56 13.13
CA ALA A 281 -3.63 -6.09 12.46
C ALA A 281 -3.65 -6.41 10.96
N GLY A 282 -3.00 -5.58 10.15
CA GLY A 282 -2.85 -5.79 8.72
C GLY A 282 -1.46 -6.31 8.32
N SER A 283 -1.19 -6.33 7.02
CA SER A 283 0.14 -6.58 6.45
C SER A 283 0.84 -7.89 6.86
N SER A 284 0.05 -8.88 7.29
CA SER A 284 0.52 -10.18 7.79
C SER A 284 1.44 -10.08 9.02
N ILE A 285 1.37 -8.99 9.78
CA ILE A 285 2.15 -8.80 11.00
C ILE A 285 1.55 -9.68 12.11
N GLY A 286 2.39 -10.49 12.77
CA GLY A 286 1.94 -11.44 13.80
C GLY A 286 1.21 -12.68 13.26
N VAL A 287 1.17 -12.88 11.93
CA VAL A 287 0.58 -14.08 11.32
C VAL A 287 1.62 -15.20 11.25
N THR A 288 1.29 -16.36 11.82
CA THR A 288 2.18 -17.53 11.84
C THR A 288 1.41 -18.82 11.57
N VAL A 289 2.07 -19.80 10.95
CA VAL A 289 1.55 -21.17 10.86
C VAL A 289 1.91 -21.91 12.15
N ALA A 290 0.99 -22.70 12.71
CA ALA A 290 1.20 -23.50 13.91
C ALA A 290 0.77 -24.96 13.73
N TYR A 291 1.34 -25.85 14.55
CA TYR A 291 1.14 -27.29 14.49
C TYR A 291 0.70 -27.87 15.83
N GLY A 292 -0.56 -28.30 15.89
CA GLY A 292 -1.17 -28.86 17.09
C GLY A 292 -1.53 -27.81 18.14
N LEU A 293 -2.12 -28.28 19.25
CA LEU A 293 -2.68 -27.45 20.31
C LEU A 293 -1.60 -26.60 21.01
N ALA A 294 -0.50 -27.24 21.42
CA ALA A 294 0.53 -26.61 22.23
C ALA A 294 1.26 -25.48 21.48
N ASP A 295 1.62 -25.71 20.22
CA ASP A 295 2.27 -24.70 19.38
C ASP A 295 1.31 -23.53 19.07
N SER A 296 0.04 -23.83 18.81
CA SER A 296 -1.00 -22.81 18.56
C SER A 296 -1.17 -21.87 19.75
N LEU A 297 -1.26 -22.41 20.97
CA LEU A 297 -1.35 -21.60 22.20
C LEU A 297 -0.07 -20.81 22.45
N SER A 298 1.10 -21.43 22.25
CA SER A 298 2.39 -20.75 22.41
C SER A 298 2.51 -19.53 21.48
N LYS A 299 2.14 -19.69 20.21
CA LYS A 299 2.18 -18.61 19.21
C LYS A 299 1.12 -17.54 19.48
N ALA A 300 -0.08 -17.93 19.89
CA ALA A 300 -1.11 -16.97 20.28
C ALA A 300 -0.69 -16.14 21.50
N ASN A 301 -0.14 -16.78 22.53
CA ASN A 301 0.37 -16.09 23.71
C ASN A 301 1.55 -15.18 23.39
N ALA A 302 2.40 -15.54 22.43
CA ALA A 302 3.48 -14.67 21.96
C ALA A 302 2.93 -13.37 21.35
N VAL A 303 1.94 -13.46 20.45
CA VAL A 303 1.28 -12.28 19.85
C VAL A 303 0.68 -11.35 20.93
N ILE A 304 0.06 -11.93 21.97
CA ILE A 304 -0.52 -11.17 23.09
C ILE A 304 0.58 -10.52 23.95
N THR A 305 1.62 -11.28 24.30
CA THR A 305 2.70 -10.79 25.19
C THR A 305 3.58 -9.75 24.50
N GLU A 306 3.77 -9.86 23.19
CA GLU A 306 4.47 -8.87 22.36
C GLU A 306 3.64 -7.58 22.16
N GLY A 307 2.38 -7.57 22.59
CA GLY A 307 1.51 -6.39 22.51
C GLY A 307 1.00 -6.10 21.09
N ILE A 308 1.06 -7.09 20.18
CA ILE A 308 0.56 -6.94 18.80
C ILE A 308 -0.97 -6.83 18.82
N ASP A 309 -1.64 -7.73 19.52
CA ASP A 309 -3.08 -7.67 19.77
C ASP A 309 -3.44 -8.43 21.04
N SER A 310 -4.47 -7.98 21.76
CA SER A 310 -5.01 -8.64 22.95
C SER A 310 -5.92 -9.84 22.62
N ARG A 311 -6.23 -10.04 21.34
CA ARG A 311 -7.07 -11.14 20.85
C ARG A 311 -6.43 -11.77 19.62
N VAL A 312 -6.44 -13.09 19.57
CA VAL A 312 -5.81 -13.88 18.51
C VAL A 312 -6.81 -14.88 17.96
N LEU A 313 -6.81 -15.02 16.64
CA LEU A 313 -7.64 -15.95 15.91
C LEU A 313 -6.80 -17.14 15.47
N VAL A 314 -7.29 -18.35 15.75
CA VAL A 314 -6.76 -19.62 15.23
C VAL A 314 -7.72 -20.13 14.17
N GLU A 315 -7.23 -20.32 12.94
CA GLU A 315 -8.01 -20.76 11.78
C GLU A 315 -7.42 -22.04 11.19
N ILE A 316 -8.27 -22.84 10.53
CA ILE A 316 -7.78 -23.98 9.73
C ILE A 316 -6.85 -23.44 8.64
N PHE A 317 -5.68 -24.08 8.46
CA PHE A 317 -4.82 -23.77 7.34
C PHE A 317 -5.46 -24.26 6.03
N LEU A 318 -5.69 -23.33 5.10
CA LEU A 318 -6.38 -23.60 3.84
C LEU A 318 -5.42 -24.22 2.80
N GLU A 319 -5.11 -25.50 3.00
CA GLU A 319 -4.20 -26.26 2.13
C GLU A 319 -4.75 -26.38 0.69
N GLY A 320 -3.90 -26.06 -0.29
CA GLY A 320 -4.23 -26.13 -1.72
C GLY A 320 -5.16 -25.03 -2.23
N GLY A 321 -5.47 -24.02 -1.40
CA GLY A 321 -6.21 -22.84 -1.83
C GLY A 321 -5.33 -21.77 -2.46
N SER A 322 -5.90 -20.99 -3.37
CA SER A 322 -5.29 -19.78 -3.91
C SER A 322 -5.89 -18.55 -3.22
N GLU A 323 -5.04 -17.64 -2.75
CA GLU A 323 -5.48 -16.34 -2.22
C GLU A 323 -5.88 -15.41 -3.38
N PHE A 324 -6.94 -14.63 -3.17
CA PHE A 324 -7.37 -13.59 -4.10
C PHE A 324 -7.60 -12.27 -3.39
N THR A 325 -7.49 -11.20 -4.18
CA THR A 325 -7.76 -9.83 -3.75
C THR A 325 -8.72 -9.17 -4.73
N ALA A 326 -9.74 -8.48 -4.22
CA ALA A 326 -10.72 -7.76 -5.02
C ALA A 326 -10.89 -6.31 -4.53
N ILE A 327 -10.61 -5.34 -5.39
CA ILE A 327 -10.89 -3.93 -5.14
C ILE A 327 -12.35 -3.65 -5.48
N VAL A 328 -13.07 -3.04 -4.53
CA VAL A 328 -14.44 -2.60 -4.70
C VAL A 328 -14.45 -1.07 -4.71
N LEU A 329 -15.11 -0.48 -5.70
CA LEU A 329 -15.34 0.96 -5.79
C LEU A 329 -16.83 1.24 -5.66
N ASP A 330 -17.21 2.20 -4.83
CA ASP A 330 -18.56 2.72 -4.85
C ASP A 330 -18.69 3.74 -5.99
N VAL A 331 -19.62 3.48 -6.90
CA VAL A 331 -19.94 4.38 -8.02
C VAL A 331 -21.37 4.91 -7.92
N GLY A 332 -22.00 4.71 -6.76
CA GLY A 332 -23.33 5.18 -6.44
C GLY A 332 -23.41 6.70 -6.30
N SER A 333 -24.57 7.22 -5.89
CA SER A 333 -24.78 8.67 -5.78
C SER A 333 -25.38 9.04 -4.42
N GLY A 334 -24.77 10.02 -3.75
CA GLY A 334 -25.23 10.49 -2.45
C GLY A 334 -25.12 9.40 -1.39
N LEU A 335 -26.28 8.90 -0.94
CA LEU A 335 -26.38 7.81 0.04
C LEU A 335 -26.68 6.45 -0.59
N ASP A 336 -26.92 6.39 -1.90
CA ASP A 336 -27.14 5.14 -2.62
C ASP A 336 -25.79 4.51 -2.94
N CYS A 337 -25.52 3.31 -2.40
CA CYS A 337 -24.28 2.58 -2.58
C CYS A 337 -24.39 1.62 -3.76
N HIS A 338 -23.56 1.81 -4.77
CA HIS A 338 -23.48 0.97 -5.95
C HIS A 338 -22.06 0.43 -6.11
N PRO A 339 -21.68 -0.64 -5.40
CA PRO A 339 -20.35 -1.21 -5.49
C PRO A 339 -20.11 -1.87 -6.84
N VAL A 340 -18.99 -1.54 -7.47
CA VAL A 340 -18.46 -2.24 -8.63
C VAL A 340 -17.12 -2.84 -8.26
N VAL A 341 -17.04 -4.16 -8.34
CA VAL A 341 -15.80 -4.90 -8.10
C VAL A 341 -14.98 -4.93 -9.37
N LEU A 342 -13.71 -4.51 -9.25
CA LEU A 342 -12.73 -4.55 -10.32
C LEU A 342 -12.36 -5.99 -10.69
N LEU A 343 -11.43 -6.17 -11.63
CA LEU A 343 -10.89 -7.48 -11.95
C LEU A 343 -10.07 -7.98 -10.75
N PRO A 344 -10.46 -9.08 -10.08
CA PRO A 344 -9.69 -9.61 -8.96
C PRO A 344 -8.27 -9.99 -9.39
N SER A 345 -7.40 -10.16 -8.41
CA SER A 345 -6.05 -10.66 -8.60
C SER A 345 -5.87 -11.96 -7.81
N GLU A 346 -5.24 -12.95 -8.41
CA GLU A 346 -4.72 -14.13 -7.69
C GLU A 346 -3.32 -13.85 -7.18
N VAL A 347 -3.03 -14.32 -5.97
CA VAL A 347 -1.70 -14.32 -5.36
C VAL A 347 -1.17 -15.75 -5.37
N GLU A 348 -0.26 -16.04 -6.31
CA GLU A 348 0.39 -17.34 -6.42
C GLU A 348 1.72 -17.32 -5.67
N LEU A 349 1.93 -18.24 -4.73
CA LEU A 349 3.24 -18.43 -4.12
C LEU A 349 4.11 -19.30 -5.03
N GLN A 350 5.24 -18.76 -5.48
CA GLN A 350 6.18 -19.44 -6.35
C GLN A 350 7.37 -20.02 -5.59
N PHE A 351 7.76 -21.24 -5.95
CA PHE A 351 8.84 -21.99 -5.32
C PHE A 351 9.84 -22.46 -6.39
N HIS A 352 11.07 -21.95 -6.33
CA HIS A 352 12.16 -22.36 -7.21
C HIS A 352 13.25 -23.07 -6.40
N GLY A 353 13.31 -24.40 -6.47
CA GLY A 353 14.35 -25.20 -5.78
C GLY A 353 13.88 -26.58 -5.29
N SER A 354 14.81 -27.36 -4.71
CA SER A 354 14.51 -28.64 -4.06
C SER A 354 13.81 -28.40 -2.72
N VAL A 355 12.62 -28.98 -2.58
CA VAL A 355 11.66 -28.80 -1.48
C VAL A 355 12.32 -28.83 -0.10
N ASP A 356 12.58 -27.67 0.47
CA ASP A 356 13.02 -27.54 1.86
C ASP A 356 11.79 -27.45 2.80
N VAL A 357 11.91 -27.98 4.01
CA VAL A 357 10.79 -28.11 4.98
C VAL A 357 10.10 -26.77 5.29
N THR A 358 10.80 -25.64 5.08
CA THR A 358 10.28 -24.26 5.20
C THR A 358 9.22 -23.88 4.15
N GLU A 359 9.04 -24.68 3.10
CA GLU A 359 8.08 -24.40 2.01
C GLU A 359 6.64 -24.75 2.39
N LYS A 360 6.42 -25.70 3.31
CA LYS A 360 5.07 -26.08 3.78
C LYS A 360 4.41 -25.00 4.64
N ASP A 361 5.20 -24.07 5.19
CA ASP A 361 4.74 -22.95 6.04
C ASP A 361 4.67 -21.61 5.31
N ALA A 362 4.84 -21.62 3.98
CA ALA A 362 4.88 -20.43 3.17
C ALA A 362 3.51 -19.70 3.21
N ILE A 363 3.53 -18.45 3.69
CA ILE A 363 2.36 -17.54 3.71
C ILE A 363 2.68 -16.24 2.96
N PHE A 364 1.66 -15.51 2.51
CA PHE A 364 1.83 -14.19 1.90
C PHE A 364 2.16 -13.13 2.97
N ASN A 365 3.42 -13.11 3.42
CA ASN A 365 3.90 -12.26 4.50
C ASN A 365 4.33 -10.86 4.02
N TYR A 366 4.66 -9.98 4.97
CA TYR A 366 5.12 -8.60 4.70
C TYR A 366 6.25 -8.53 3.66
N ARG A 367 7.26 -9.40 3.78
CA ARG A 367 8.40 -9.43 2.84
C ARG A 367 7.94 -9.69 1.41
N ARG A 368 7.00 -10.61 1.23
CA ARG A 368 6.45 -10.96 -0.09
C ARG A 368 5.49 -9.90 -0.65
N LYS A 369 4.84 -9.13 0.22
CA LYS A 369 3.92 -8.05 -0.13
C LYS A 369 4.61 -6.79 -0.63
N TYR A 370 5.72 -6.40 0.00
CA TYR A 370 6.31 -5.06 -0.19
C TYR A 370 7.75 -5.06 -0.69
N LEU A 371 8.46 -6.19 -0.68
CA LEU A 371 9.84 -6.27 -1.16
C LEU A 371 9.90 -7.04 -2.47
N PRO A 372 10.71 -6.57 -3.45
CA PRO A 372 10.97 -7.32 -4.68
C PRO A 372 11.39 -8.76 -4.39
N THR A 373 10.63 -9.71 -4.92
CA THR A 373 10.84 -11.14 -4.69
C THR A 373 10.31 -11.95 -5.88
N GLN A 374 10.94 -13.08 -6.17
CA GLN A 374 10.45 -14.07 -7.15
C GLN A 374 9.64 -15.19 -6.46
N GLN A 375 9.24 -14.99 -5.20
CA GLN A 375 8.49 -15.98 -4.42
C GLN A 375 6.97 -15.82 -4.56
N VAL A 376 6.52 -14.81 -5.29
CA VAL A 376 5.10 -14.51 -5.50
C VAL A 376 4.89 -14.00 -6.91
N ALA A 377 3.83 -14.45 -7.55
CA ALA A 377 3.31 -13.86 -8.78
C ALA A 377 1.87 -13.38 -8.57
N TYR A 378 1.50 -12.36 -9.35
CA TYR A 378 0.19 -11.74 -9.30
C TYR A 378 -0.48 -11.82 -10.66
N HIS A 379 -1.65 -12.47 -10.73
CA HIS A 379 -2.37 -12.65 -11.99
C HIS A 379 -3.69 -11.88 -11.96
N THR A 380 -3.86 -10.97 -12.92
CA THR A 380 -5.06 -10.10 -13.03
C THR A 380 -5.53 -10.06 -14.48
N PRO A 381 -6.65 -10.73 -14.84
CA PRO A 381 -7.53 -11.53 -13.97
C PRO A 381 -6.86 -12.81 -13.43
N PRO A 382 -7.39 -13.43 -12.36
CA PRO A 382 -6.80 -14.64 -11.78
C PRO A 382 -6.90 -15.84 -12.75
N HIS A 383 -6.15 -16.91 -12.50
CA HIS A 383 -6.26 -18.17 -13.25
C HIS A 383 -7.43 -19.05 -12.80
N PHE A 384 -8.54 -18.41 -12.39
CA PHE A 384 -9.73 -19.11 -11.94
C PHE A 384 -10.75 -19.26 -13.07
N PRO A 385 -11.66 -20.24 -12.98
CA PRO A 385 -12.84 -20.30 -13.83
C PRO A 385 -13.66 -19.01 -13.80
N ILE A 386 -14.28 -18.64 -14.94
CA ILE A 386 -15.05 -17.38 -15.07
C ILE A 386 -16.19 -17.28 -14.05
N ASP A 387 -16.89 -18.39 -13.79
CA ASP A 387 -17.96 -18.47 -12.81
C ASP A 387 -17.45 -18.20 -11.38
N VAL A 388 -16.24 -18.66 -11.05
CA VAL A 388 -15.56 -18.35 -9.78
C VAL A 388 -15.21 -16.87 -9.71
N ILE A 389 -14.64 -16.28 -10.76
CA ILE A 389 -14.31 -14.86 -10.82
C ILE A 389 -15.56 -13.99 -10.61
N GLU A 390 -16.66 -14.31 -11.32
CA GLU A 390 -17.91 -13.56 -11.16
C GLU A 390 -18.54 -13.79 -9.79
N SER A 391 -18.42 -14.98 -9.21
CA SER A 391 -18.88 -15.26 -7.84
C SER A 391 -18.06 -14.49 -6.80
N ILE A 392 -16.74 -14.32 -6.98
CA ILE A 392 -15.90 -13.46 -6.14
C ILE A 392 -16.41 -12.01 -6.22
N ARG A 393 -16.65 -11.51 -7.43
CA ARG A 393 -17.14 -10.14 -7.65
C ARG A 393 -18.51 -9.90 -7.04
N GLU A 394 -19.45 -10.82 -7.22
CA GLU A 394 -20.78 -10.76 -6.60
C GLU A 394 -20.69 -10.80 -5.07
N GLY A 395 -19.86 -11.68 -4.52
CA GLY A 395 -19.67 -11.80 -3.08
C GLY A 395 -19.08 -10.53 -2.48
N ALA A 396 -17.99 -10.01 -3.05
CA ALA A 396 -17.35 -8.79 -2.60
C ALA A 396 -18.29 -7.57 -2.69
N SER A 397 -19.09 -7.47 -3.76
CA SER A 397 -20.13 -6.44 -3.91
C SER A 397 -21.17 -6.49 -2.78
N ARG A 398 -21.70 -7.68 -2.50
CA ARG A 398 -22.65 -7.89 -1.40
C ARG A 398 -22.05 -7.56 -0.05
N LEU A 399 -20.81 -7.96 0.21
CA LEU A 399 -20.12 -7.66 1.47
C LEU A 399 -19.93 -6.17 1.67
N PHE A 400 -19.52 -5.46 0.63
CA PHE A 400 -19.36 -4.02 0.67
C PHE A 400 -20.65 -3.32 1.11
N GLN A 401 -21.79 -3.67 0.50
CA GLN A 401 -23.10 -3.13 0.88
C GLN A 401 -23.55 -3.56 2.28
N LYS A 402 -23.42 -4.86 2.62
CA LYS A 402 -23.92 -5.41 3.89
C LYS A 402 -23.17 -4.89 5.11
N LEU A 403 -21.89 -4.60 4.95
CA LEU A 403 -21.05 -4.02 6.01
C LEU A 403 -21.09 -2.49 6.02
N GLY A 404 -21.86 -1.86 5.12
CA GLY A 404 -21.98 -0.39 5.06
C GLY A 404 -20.69 0.32 4.67
N LEU A 405 -19.81 -0.36 3.91
CA LEU A 405 -18.56 0.22 3.44
C LEU A 405 -18.81 1.35 2.45
N ARG A 406 -17.86 2.28 2.32
CA ARG A 406 -18.00 3.49 1.49
C ARG A 406 -16.75 3.79 0.67
N ASP A 407 -16.98 4.43 -0.47
CA ASP A 407 -16.00 4.94 -1.43
C ASP A 407 -15.14 3.86 -2.10
N PHE A 408 -14.35 3.11 -1.32
CA PHE A 408 -13.59 1.97 -1.82
C PHE A 408 -13.18 1.03 -0.67
N ALA A 409 -12.88 -0.23 -1.00
CA ALA A 409 -12.28 -1.19 -0.07
C ALA A 409 -11.51 -2.27 -0.85
N ARG A 410 -10.63 -2.98 -0.16
CA ARG A 410 -9.98 -4.19 -0.68
C ARG A 410 -10.44 -5.39 0.12
N ILE A 411 -11.12 -6.32 -0.52
CA ILE A 411 -11.62 -7.54 0.08
C ILE A 411 -10.75 -8.70 -0.38
N ASP A 412 -10.11 -9.38 0.56
CA ASP A 412 -9.26 -10.54 0.32
C ASP A 412 -9.99 -11.83 0.73
N GLY A 413 -9.59 -12.94 0.11
CA GLY A 413 -10.18 -14.24 0.34
C GLY A 413 -9.41 -15.38 -0.29
N TRP A 414 -10.03 -16.55 -0.29
CA TRP A 414 -9.45 -17.80 -0.77
C TRP A 414 -10.40 -18.51 -1.71
N PHE A 415 -9.87 -19.06 -2.79
CA PHE A 415 -10.55 -20.04 -3.62
C PHE A 415 -9.97 -21.42 -3.35
N LEU A 416 -10.84 -22.37 -3.01
CA LEU A 416 -10.52 -23.77 -2.76
C LEU A 416 -11.17 -24.64 -3.83
N PRO A 417 -10.39 -25.18 -4.78
CA PRO A 417 -10.90 -26.12 -5.77
C PRO A 417 -11.63 -27.33 -5.14
N GLN A 418 -12.60 -27.91 -5.87
CA GLN A 418 -13.48 -28.98 -5.39
C GLN A 418 -12.76 -30.20 -4.78
N SER A 419 -11.51 -30.47 -5.17
CA SER A 419 -10.67 -31.51 -4.56
C SER A 419 -10.39 -31.31 -3.07
N ILE A 420 -10.71 -30.14 -2.51
CA ILE A 420 -10.43 -29.76 -1.13
C ILE A 420 -11.74 -29.65 -0.35
N HIS A 421 -11.94 -30.55 0.61
CA HIS A 421 -13.15 -30.58 1.44
C HIS A 421 -13.04 -29.63 2.64
N VAL A 422 -13.80 -28.53 2.61
CA VAL A 422 -14.14 -27.78 3.83
C VAL A 422 -15.50 -28.27 4.33
N THR A 423 -15.52 -28.96 5.47
CA THR A 423 -16.76 -29.44 6.07
C THR A 423 -17.63 -28.26 6.54
N SER A 424 -18.66 -27.92 5.77
CA SER A 424 -19.79 -27.14 6.27
C SER A 424 -21.10 -27.84 5.90
N SER A 425 -22.05 -27.84 6.84
CA SER A 425 -23.24 -28.72 6.83
C SER A 425 -24.50 -28.06 6.27
N SER A 426 -24.37 -27.02 5.43
CA SER A 426 -25.52 -26.29 4.86
C SER A 426 -25.30 -25.96 3.38
N ASP A 427 -26.21 -26.45 2.53
CA ASP A 427 -26.20 -26.27 1.07
C ASP A 427 -26.64 -24.86 0.63
N SER A 428 -27.02 -23.97 1.56
CA SER A 428 -27.61 -22.66 1.26
C SER A 428 -26.67 -21.47 1.47
N LYS A 429 -25.38 -21.70 1.76
CA LYS A 429 -24.42 -20.61 2.02
C LYS A 429 -23.76 -20.11 0.74
N PHE A 430 -23.58 -18.79 0.63
CA PHE A 430 -22.82 -18.14 -0.43
C PHE A 430 -21.34 -18.55 -0.35
N GLY A 431 -20.76 -18.84 -1.52
CA GLY A 431 -19.36 -19.25 -1.67
C GLY A 431 -19.19 -20.65 -2.25
N ARG A 432 -20.23 -21.49 -2.28
CA ARG A 432 -20.17 -22.76 -3.03
C ARG A 432 -20.38 -22.50 -4.52
N THR A 433 -19.46 -23.00 -5.33
CA THR A 433 -19.54 -23.04 -6.79
C THR A 433 -19.39 -24.50 -7.24
N GLU A 434 -19.69 -24.79 -8.50
CA GLU A 434 -19.45 -26.14 -9.05
C GLU A 434 -17.95 -26.48 -9.05
N MET A 435 -17.10 -25.46 -9.18
CA MET A 435 -15.64 -25.60 -9.30
C MET A 435 -14.90 -25.62 -7.94
N GLY A 436 -15.56 -25.23 -6.85
CA GLY A 436 -14.93 -25.12 -5.53
C GLY A 436 -15.65 -24.20 -4.55
N THR A 437 -14.94 -23.81 -3.49
CA THR A 437 -15.45 -22.94 -2.42
C THR A 437 -14.69 -21.62 -2.39
N ILE A 438 -15.42 -20.51 -2.34
CA ILE A 438 -14.92 -19.15 -2.16
C ILE A 438 -15.14 -18.76 -0.70
N LEU A 439 -14.09 -18.27 -0.05
CA LEU A 439 -14.09 -17.81 1.34
C LEU A 439 -13.57 -16.38 1.37
N PHE A 440 -14.27 -15.47 2.06
CA PHE A 440 -13.75 -14.12 2.32
C PHE A 440 -13.17 -14.08 3.72
N THR A 441 -12.00 -13.47 3.89
CA THR A 441 -11.26 -13.51 5.17
C THR A 441 -10.91 -12.14 5.71
N ASP A 442 -10.42 -11.24 4.85
CA ASP A 442 -9.85 -9.96 5.30
C ASP A 442 -10.48 -8.80 4.53
N ILE A 443 -11.07 -7.86 5.26
CA ILE A 443 -11.67 -6.65 4.70
C ILE A 443 -10.75 -5.48 5.08
N ASN A 444 -10.04 -4.94 4.09
CA ASN A 444 -9.14 -3.82 4.27
C ASN A 444 -9.88 -2.56 3.82
N LEU A 445 -10.14 -1.69 4.79
CA LEU A 445 -10.96 -0.49 4.62
C LEU A 445 -10.17 0.60 3.92
N ILE A 446 -8.84 0.59 4.11
CA ILE A 446 -7.91 1.45 3.40
C ILE A 446 -6.96 0.51 2.66
N SER A 447 -7.20 0.31 1.36
CA SER A 447 -6.24 -0.43 0.53
C SER A 447 -4.88 0.27 0.56
N GLY A 448 -3.80 -0.50 0.63
CA GLY A 448 -2.46 0.02 0.36
C GLY A 448 -2.45 0.79 -0.97
N MET A 449 -1.76 1.94 -0.99
CA MET A 449 -1.66 2.83 -2.15
C MET A 449 -0.21 3.11 -2.51
N GLU A 450 0.68 2.15 -2.32
CA GLU A 450 1.98 2.17 -3.00
C GLU A 450 1.76 2.03 -4.52
N GLN A 451 2.65 2.56 -5.36
CA GLN A 451 2.51 2.58 -6.83
C GLN A 451 2.20 1.20 -7.46
N THR A 452 2.72 0.12 -6.89
CA THR A 452 2.49 -1.24 -7.37
C THR A 452 1.41 -1.99 -6.59
N SER A 453 0.65 -1.30 -5.73
CA SER A 453 -0.42 -1.92 -4.94
C SER A 453 -1.61 -2.41 -5.79
N PHE A 454 -2.39 -3.34 -5.26
CA PHE A 454 -3.56 -3.92 -5.94
C PHE A 454 -4.59 -2.87 -6.39
N LEU A 455 -4.75 -1.75 -5.66
CA LEU A 455 -5.63 -0.66 -6.07
C LEU A 455 -5.28 -0.18 -7.48
N PHE A 456 -4.01 0.15 -7.73
CA PHE A 456 -3.58 0.65 -9.02
C PHE A 456 -3.41 -0.44 -10.07
N GLN A 457 -2.95 -1.64 -9.67
CA GLN A 457 -2.88 -2.76 -10.60
C GLN A 457 -4.25 -3.09 -11.19
N GLN A 458 -5.28 -3.25 -10.35
CA GLN A 458 -6.64 -3.58 -10.81
C GLN A 458 -7.32 -2.41 -11.52
N ALA A 459 -7.15 -1.18 -11.02
CA ALA A 459 -7.71 0.02 -11.64
C ALA A 459 -7.14 0.28 -13.04
N SER A 460 -5.84 0.07 -13.25
CA SER A 460 -5.20 0.25 -14.56
C SER A 460 -5.71 -0.73 -15.61
N LYS A 461 -6.09 -1.95 -15.22
CA LYS A 461 -6.70 -2.93 -16.14
C LYS A 461 -8.06 -2.49 -16.67
N VAL A 462 -8.76 -1.61 -15.97
CA VAL A 462 -10.06 -1.07 -16.38
C VAL A 462 -9.98 0.38 -16.88
N GLY A 463 -8.76 0.89 -17.12
CA GLY A 463 -8.53 2.18 -17.78
C GLY A 463 -8.30 3.38 -16.85
N PHE A 464 -8.19 3.16 -15.54
CA PHE A 464 -7.86 4.25 -14.60
C PHE A 464 -6.37 4.36 -14.35
N SER A 465 -5.80 5.57 -14.50
CA SER A 465 -4.50 5.88 -13.92
C SER A 465 -4.58 6.04 -12.40
N HIS A 466 -3.41 6.10 -11.76
CA HIS A 466 -3.29 6.46 -10.34
C HIS A 466 -4.01 7.77 -10.02
N SER A 467 -3.83 8.79 -10.86
CA SER A 467 -4.47 10.09 -10.66
C SER A 467 -5.99 9.98 -10.79
N ASN A 468 -6.46 9.34 -11.86
CA ASN A 468 -7.89 9.28 -12.14
C ASN A 468 -8.64 8.44 -11.09
N ILE A 469 -8.09 7.30 -10.65
CA ILE A 469 -8.75 6.49 -9.61
C ILE A 469 -8.83 7.23 -8.27
N LEU A 470 -7.74 7.84 -7.81
CA LEU A 470 -7.71 8.54 -6.53
C LEU A 470 -8.62 9.77 -6.54
N ARG A 471 -8.62 10.53 -7.63
CA ARG A 471 -9.51 11.68 -7.79
C ARG A 471 -10.97 11.24 -7.87
N SER A 472 -11.28 10.13 -8.54
CA SER A 472 -12.63 9.57 -8.58
C SER A 472 -13.11 9.19 -7.17
N ILE A 473 -12.27 8.55 -6.36
CA ILE A 473 -12.57 8.22 -4.96
C ILE A 473 -12.84 9.48 -4.13
N ILE A 474 -11.99 10.52 -4.24
CA ILE A 474 -12.17 11.78 -3.52
C ILE A 474 -13.46 12.49 -3.96
N ARG A 475 -13.73 12.56 -5.26
CA ARG A 475 -14.93 13.21 -5.80
C ARG A 475 -16.19 12.45 -5.39
N HIS A 476 -16.18 11.12 -5.39
CA HIS A 476 -17.27 10.31 -4.85
C HIS A 476 -17.51 10.63 -3.37
N ALA A 477 -16.46 10.67 -2.55
CA ALA A 477 -16.58 11.02 -1.14
C ALA A 477 -17.17 12.44 -0.95
N CYS A 478 -16.79 13.42 -1.78
CA CYS A 478 -17.36 14.77 -1.74
C CYS A 478 -18.88 14.78 -1.99
N VAL A 479 -19.41 13.91 -2.86
CA VAL A 479 -20.85 13.82 -3.14
C VAL A 479 -21.67 13.42 -1.91
N ARG A 480 -21.06 12.73 -0.93
CA ARG A 480 -21.71 12.38 0.34
C ARG A 480 -21.97 13.59 1.25
N TYR A 481 -21.30 14.72 1.00
CA TYR A 481 -21.38 15.91 1.83
C TYR A 481 -22.01 17.09 1.07
N PRO A 482 -23.18 17.61 1.50
CA PRO A 482 -23.89 18.67 0.78
C PRO A 482 -23.05 19.92 0.49
N ASN A 483 -22.18 20.31 1.41
CA ASN A 483 -21.31 21.49 1.28
C ASN A 483 -20.20 21.32 0.23
N LEU A 484 -19.93 20.06 -0.16
CA LEU A 484 -18.90 19.69 -1.13
C LEU A 484 -19.49 19.12 -2.43
N ALA A 485 -20.81 18.93 -2.50
CA ALA A 485 -21.47 18.40 -3.69
C ALA A 485 -21.21 19.26 -4.94
N SER A 486 -21.00 20.57 -4.76
CA SER A 486 -20.60 21.47 -5.86
C SER A 486 -19.23 21.12 -6.44
N PHE A 487 -18.28 20.61 -5.65
CA PHE A 487 -17.04 20.03 -6.18
C PHE A 487 -17.28 18.72 -6.94
N GLY A 488 -18.38 18.01 -6.68
CA GLY A 488 -18.84 16.93 -7.58
C GLY A 488 -19.43 17.46 -8.90
N SER A 489 -19.79 18.74 -8.98
CA SER A 489 -20.49 19.30 -10.13
C SER A 489 -19.60 20.05 -11.14
N VAL A 490 -18.38 20.45 -10.77
CA VAL A 490 -17.57 21.33 -11.63
C VAL A 490 -16.93 20.54 -12.78
N SER A 491 -17.32 20.94 -14.00
CA SER A 491 -17.06 20.30 -15.29
C SER A 491 -15.78 20.78 -16.00
N ASP A 492 -14.95 21.65 -15.43
CA ASP A 492 -13.94 22.37 -16.23
C ASP A 492 -12.53 21.77 -16.25
N TYR A 493 -12.31 20.63 -15.63
CA TYR A 493 -11.07 19.86 -15.81
C TYR A 493 -11.37 18.50 -16.44
N ALA A 494 -11.44 18.51 -17.76
CA ALA A 494 -11.19 17.29 -18.53
C ALA A 494 -9.83 16.70 -18.09
N PRO A 495 -9.71 15.38 -17.86
CA PRO A 495 -8.46 14.69 -17.70
C PRO A 495 -7.51 15.19 -18.77
N ARG A 496 -6.26 15.43 -18.40
CA ARG A 496 -5.23 15.94 -19.31
C ARG A 496 -5.12 15.12 -20.62
N ARG A 497 -5.57 13.86 -20.63
CA ARG A 497 -5.66 12.99 -21.82
C ARG A 497 -6.99 12.97 -22.59
N SER A 498 -8.11 13.44 -22.05
CA SER A 498 -9.43 13.29 -22.70
C SER A 498 -9.75 14.35 -23.75
N LYS A 499 -8.83 15.28 -24.06
CA LYS A 499 -8.95 16.16 -25.23
C LYS A 499 -8.57 15.50 -26.57
N ALA A 500 -8.07 14.27 -26.58
CA ALA A 500 -7.69 13.59 -27.82
C ALA A 500 -8.88 13.05 -28.64
N SER A 501 -10.06 12.86 -28.04
CA SER A 501 -11.22 12.23 -28.71
C SER A 501 -12.34 13.20 -29.14
N LEU A 502 -12.27 14.50 -28.81
CA LEU A 502 -13.29 15.49 -29.16
C LEU A 502 -12.80 16.65 -30.06
N LEU A 503 -11.62 16.51 -30.68
CA LEU A 503 -11.02 17.54 -31.52
C LEU A 503 -10.55 16.99 -32.87
N ASN A 504 -11.42 16.24 -33.57
CA ASN A 504 -11.17 15.86 -34.96
C ASN A 504 -11.65 16.89 -35.99
N GLU A 505 -12.24 18.02 -35.58
CA GLU A 505 -12.71 19.05 -36.51
C GLU A 505 -12.47 20.48 -35.97
N ALA A 506 -11.22 20.83 -35.66
CA ALA A 506 -10.80 22.24 -35.59
C ALA A 506 -9.27 22.38 -35.77
N VAL A 507 -8.84 22.34 -37.03
CA VAL A 507 -7.82 23.19 -37.67
C VAL A 507 -6.60 23.61 -36.84
N HIS A 508 -5.45 22.99 -37.19
CA HIS A 508 -4.11 23.58 -37.30
C HIS A 508 -3.72 24.70 -36.31
N ASN A 509 -3.13 24.33 -35.17
CA ASN A 509 -1.91 24.92 -34.57
C ASN A 509 -1.78 24.51 -33.09
N CYS A 510 -1.19 23.35 -32.80
CA CYS A 510 -0.63 23.05 -31.48
C CYS A 510 0.71 22.35 -31.67
N LYS A 511 1.74 22.82 -30.96
CA LYS A 511 3.11 22.28 -30.97
C LYS A 511 3.06 20.77 -30.70
N GLY A 512 3.72 19.98 -31.54
CA GLY A 512 3.68 18.51 -31.46
C GLY A 512 4.13 17.99 -30.09
N THR A 513 3.41 17.02 -29.56
CA THR A 513 3.78 16.27 -28.35
C THR A 513 5.14 15.62 -28.55
N ARG A 514 6.07 15.83 -27.61
CA ARG A 514 7.40 15.23 -27.67
C ARG A 514 7.33 13.83 -27.10
N LYS A 515 7.73 12.83 -27.90
CA LYS A 515 7.83 11.45 -27.43
C LYS A 515 9.05 11.29 -26.52
N VAL A 516 8.85 10.60 -25.39
CA VAL A 516 9.91 10.27 -24.43
C VAL A 516 9.85 8.79 -24.13
N PHE A 517 10.94 8.06 -24.38
CA PHE A 517 11.04 6.66 -23.95
C PHE A 517 11.78 6.59 -22.61
N VAL A 518 11.20 5.87 -21.65
CA VAL A 518 11.84 5.55 -20.38
C VAL A 518 12.18 4.07 -20.40
N ILE A 519 13.47 3.74 -20.44
CA ILE A 519 13.94 2.36 -20.51
C ILE A 519 14.56 1.93 -19.19
N PHE A 520 14.15 0.77 -18.69
CA PHE A 520 14.61 0.18 -17.42
C PHE A 520 14.79 -1.34 -17.53
N GLY A 521 15.43 -1.93 -16.52
CA GLY A 521 15.68 -3.37 -16.42
C GLY A 521 17.10 -3.76 -16.88
N GLY A 522 17.21 -4.79 -17.71
CA GLY A 522 18.49 -5.33 -18.19
C GLY A 522 19.07 -6.46 -17.34
N ASP A 523 20.31 -6.85 -17.65
CA ASP A 523 20.96 -8.06 -17.10
C ASP A 523 21.65 -7.84 -15.75
N SER A 524 21.73 -6.60 -15.26
CA SER A 524 22.49 -6.30 -14.05
C SER A 524 21.76 -6.77 -12.79
N SER A 525 22.51 -6.87 -11.68
CA SER A 525 21.92 -7.03 -10.35
C SER A 525 21.07 -5.83 -9.91
N GLU A 526 21.22 -4.68 -10.57
CA GLU A 526 20.49 -3.44 -10.27
C GLU A 526 19.15 -3.34 -11.03
N ARG A 527 18.80 -4.32 -11.86
CA ARG A 527 17.59 -4.29 -12.71
C ARG A 527 16.28 -4.00 -11.95
N GLN A 528 16.17 -4.46 -10.70
CA GLN A 528 14.99 -4.17 -9.87
C GLN A 528 14.96 -2.72 -9.40
N VAL A 529 16.13 -2.16 -9.07
CA VAL A 529 16.26 -0.74 -8.72
C VAL A 529 15.98 0.12 -9.95
N SER A 530 16.48 -0.28 -11.13
CA SER A 530 16.19 0.36 -12.43
C SER A 530 14.70 0.32 -12.76
N LEU A 531 13.99 -0.78 -12.52
CA LEU A 531 12.54 -0.86 -12.69
C LEU A 531 11.80 0.13 -11.77
N ILE A 532 12.16 0.19 -10.49
CA ILE A 532 11.51 1.08 -9.51
C ILE A 532 11.80 2.55 -9.85
N SER A 533 13.06 2.91 -10.14
CA SER A 533 13.43 4.28 -10.51
C SER A 533 12.82 4.69 -11.85
N GLY A 534 12.85 3.81 -12.85
CA GLY A 534 12.24 3.99 -14.16
C GLY A 534 10.72 4.19 -14.08
N THR A 535 10.03 3.41 -13.25
CA THR A 535 8.59 3.57 -13.00
C THR A 535 8.29 4.95 -12.40
N ASN A 536 9.06 5.39 -11.41
CA ASN A 536 8.93 6.71 -10.80
C ASN A 536 9.14 7.85 -11.81
N VAL A 537 10.19 7.75 -12.64
CA VAL A 537 10.46 8.72 -13.71
C VAL A 537 9.30 8.76 -14.70
N TRP A 538 8.83 7.60 -15.14
CA TRP A 538 7.71 7.49 -16.08
C TRP A 538 6.42 8.09 -15.52
N LEU A 539 6.03 7.78 -14.27
CA LEU A 539 4.85 8.34 -13.63
C LEU A 539 4.94 9.87 -13.49
N ASN A 540 6.08 10.40 -13.05
CA ASN A 540 6.27 11.85 -12.90
C ASN A 540 6.26 12.59 -14.25
N LEU A 541 6.85 12.01 -15.30
CA LEU A 541 6.86 12.63 -16.63
C LEU A 541 5.47 12.64 -17.28
N GLN A 542 4.55 11.75 -16.86
CA GLN A 542 3.16 11.79 -17.32
C GLN A 542 2.38 13.01 -16.83
N ALA A 543 2.91 13.77 -15.87
CA ALA A 543 2.31 15.03 -15.42
C ALA A 543 2.47 16.18 -16.43
N PHE A 544 3.21 15.99 -17.54
CA PHE A 544 3.46 17.02 -18.55
C PHE A 544 2.63 16.79 -19.82
N ASP A 545 1.75 17.73 -20.15
CA ASP A 545 0.81 17.63 -21.27
C ASP A 545 1.48 17.68 -22.65
N ASP A 546 2.71 18.20 -22.71
CA ASP A 546 3.51 18.28 -23.92
C ASP A 546 4.37 17.02 -24.17
N LEU A 547 4.32 16.02 -23.27
CA LEU A 547 5.09 14.78 -23.37
C LEU A 547 4.19 13.56 -23.60
N GLU A 548 4.62 12.69 -24.51
CA GLU A 548 4.09 11.33 -24.66
C GLU A 548 5.14 10.34 -24.15
N VAL A 549 4.95 9.84 -22.94
CA VAL A 549 5.96 9.03 -22.24
C VAL A 549 5.65 7.54 -22.36
N ILE A 550 6.57 6.79 -22.97
CA ILE A 550 6.42 5.37 -23.27
C ILE A 550 7.41 4.56 -22.41
N PRO A 551 6.93 3.72 -21.48
CA PRO A 551 7.78 2.88 -20.65
C PRO A 551 8.24 1.64 -21.43
N CYS A 552 9.50 1.27 -21.27
CA CYS A 552 10.12 0.17 -21.98
C CYS A 552 10.94 -0.71 -21.03
N LEU A 553 10.68 -2.03 -21.02
CA LEU A 553 11.52 -3.00 -20.33
C LEU A 553 12.60 -3.52 -21.29
N LEU A 554 13.87 -3.35 -20.92
CA LEU A 554 14.95 -4.15 -21.48
C LEU A 554 14.93 -5.52 -20.80
N ALA A 555 14.49 -6.55 -21.54
CA ALA A 555 14.34 -7.89 -20.97
C ALA A 555 15.72 -8.49 -20.61
N PRO A 556 15.83 -9.18 -19.45
CA PRO A 556 17.04 -9.91 -19.10
C PRO A 556 17.27 -11.07 -20.07
N THR A 557 18.52 -11.40 -20.34
CA THR A 557 18.94 -12.52 -21.19
C THR A 557 18.75 -13.84 -20.44
N THR A 558 17.81 -14.65 -20.91
CA THR A 558 17.54 -15.99 -20.36
C THR A 558 18.53 -17.01 -20.94
N GLY A 559 19.63 -17.27 -20.22
CA GLY A 559 20.48 -18.45 -20.44
C GLY A 559 22.00 -18.16 -20.53
N GLU A 560 22.78 -19.08 -19.94
CA GLU A 560 24.23 -19.21 -20.01
C GLU A 560 24.74 -19.28 -21.47
N SER A 561 24.89 -18.13 -22.11
CA SER A 561 25.66 -18.00 -23.34
C SER A 561 26.78 -16.99 -23.08
N SER A 562 27.91 -17.54 -22.63
CA SER A 562 29.21 -16.90 -22.45
C SER A 562 29.87 -16.52 -23.78
N ASN A 563 29.10 -16.09 -24.78
CA ASN A 563 29.61 -15.56 -26.04
C ASN A 563 28.91 -14.25 -26.34
N GLU A 564 29.63 -13.29 -26.93
CA GLU A 564 29.16 -11.96 -27.34
C GLU A 564 27.79 -12.00 -28.03
N VAL A 565 26.70 -11.93 -27.27
CA VAL A 565 25.36 -11.79 -27.80
C VAL A 565 25.32 -10.41 -28.45
N ASP A 566 25.13 -10.39 -29.78
CA ASP A 566 24.94 -9.15 -30.53
C ASP A 566 23.93 -8.29 -29.79
N VAL A 567 24.39 -7.14 -29.29
CA VAL A 567 23.58 -6.20 -28.52
C VAL A 567 22.30 -5.87 -29.28
N SER A 568 22.36 -5.83 -30.61
CA SER A 568 21.23 -5.53 -31.51
C SER A 568 20.07 -6.54 -31.43
N SER A 569 20.33 -7.76 -30.96
CA SER A 569 19.34 -8.85 -30.84
C SER A 569 18.57 -8.88 -29.51
N ARG A 570 18.97 -8.05 -28.54
CA ARG A 570 18.31 -7.99 -27.23
C ARG A 570 16.86 -7.54 -27.36
N THR A 571 15.99 -8.07 -26.50
CA THR A 571 14.56 -7.78 -26.53
C THR A 571 14.23 -6.55 -25.68
N VAL A 572 13.46 -5.63 -26.24
CA VAL A 572 12.84 -4.49 -25.56
C VAL A 572 11.32 -4.64 -25.69
N TRP A 573 10.61 -4.52 -24.57
CA TRP A 573 9.17 -4.50 -24.53
C TRP A 573 8.67 -3.09 -24.32
N SER A 574 7.85 -2.57 -25.23
CA SER A 574 7.03 -1.38 -24.95
C SER A 574 5.85 -1.80 -24.10
N LEU A 575 5.68 -1.17 -22.94
CA LEU A 575 4.72 -1.62 -21.93
C LEU A 575 3.47 -0.74 -21.90
N PRO A 576 2.27 -1.33 -21.79
CA PRO A 576 1.09 -0.59 -21.37
C PRO A 576 1.15 -0.32 -19.86
N TYR A 577 0.36 0.65 -19.41
CA TYR A 577 0.39 1.14 -18.03
C TYR A 577 0.25 0.02 -16.99
N SER A 578 -0.64 -0.94 -17.23
CA SER A 578 -0.95 -2.02 -16.28
C SER A 578 0.19 -3.03 -16.07
N LEU A 579 1.13 -3.11 -17.00
CA LEU A 579 2.26 -4.06 -16.94
C LEU A 579 3.51 -3.44 -16.31
N VAL A 580 3.58 -2.12 -16.18
CA VAL A 580 4.70 -1.44 -15.48
C VAL A 580 4.60 -1.65 -13.96
N LEU A 581 3.38 -1.82 -13.44
CA LEU A 581 3.09 -1.85 -12.00
C LEU A 581 3.41 -3.22 -11.37
N ARG A 582 4.70 -3.57 -11.33
CA ARG A 582 5.22 -4.83 -10.78
C ARG A 582 6.46 -4.58 -9.93
N HIS A 583 6.77 -5.52 -9.03
CA HIS A 583 7.91 -5.38 -8.12
C HIS A 583 9.21 -5.90 -8.74
N THR A 584 9.12 -6.80 -9.72
CA THR A 584 10.29 -7.39 -10.38
C THR A 584 10.24 -7.34 -11.89
N THR A 585 11.40 -7.27 -12.54
CA THR A 585 11.52 -7.33 -14.01
C THR A 585 11.00 -8.64 -14.60
N GLU A 586 11.09 -9.71 -13.82
CA GLU A 586 10.61 -11.05 -14.15
C GLU A 586 9.08 -11.07 -14.16
N GLU A 587 8.42 -10.51 -13.14
CA GLU A 587 6.96 -10.32 -13.14
C GLU A 587 6.48 -9.50 -14.35
N VAL A 588 7.21 -8.43 -14.72
CA VAL A 588 6.85 -7.65 -15.92
C VAL A 588 6.95 -8.50 -17.19
N LEU A 589 8.01 -9.30 -17.32
CA LEU A 589 8.24 -10.17 -18.48
C LEU A 589 7.20 -11.28 -18.59
N ASP A 590 6.88 -11.94 -17.48
CA ASP A 590 5.86 -12.97 -17.42
C ASP A 590 4.49 -12.39 -17.78
N ALA A 591 4.16 -11.23 -17.22
CA ALA A 591 2.91 -10.54 -17.53
C ALA A 591 2.85 -10.05 -18.99
N CYS A 592 3.99 -9.69 -19.61
CA CYS A 592 4.03 -9.38 -21.04
C CYS A 592 3.74 -10.62 -21.90
N THR A 593 4.28 -11.76 -21.50
CA THR A 593 4.09 -13.04 -22.21
C THR A 593 2.65 -13.51 -22.09
N GLU A 594 2.06 -13.42 -20.90
CA GLU A 594 0.66 -13.74 -20.64
C GLU A 594 -0.29 -12.80 -21.40
N ALA A 595 0.04 -11.51 -21.48
CA ALA A 595 -0.80 -10.50 -22.14
C ALA A 595 -0.86 -10.60 -23.68
N ILE A 596 0.00 -11.42 -24.30
CA ILE A 596 -0.06 -11.70 -25.76
C ILE A 596 -0.59 -13.09 -26.08
N GLU A 597 -0.87 -13.92 -25.06
CA GLU A 597 -1.42 -15.25 -25.25
C GLU A 597 -2.89 -15.15 -25.71
N PRO A 598 -3.29 -15.74 -26.86
CA PRO A 598 -4.61 -15.52 -27.45
C PRO A 598 -5.79 -15.80 -26.51
N ASP A 599 -5.73 -16.91 -25.76
CA ASP A 599 -6.81 -17.31 -24.86
C ASP A 599 -6.91 -16.37 -23.64
N ARG A 600 -5.76 -15.93 -23.10
CA ARG A 600 -5.71 -14.94 -22.00
C ARG A 600 -6.20 -13.57 -22.47
N VAL A 601 -5.87 -13.15 -23.69
CA VAL A 601 -6.35 -11.89 -24.28
C VAL A 601 -7.87 -11.91 -24.43
N ALA A 602 -8.44 -13.00 -24.95
CA ALA A 602 -9.87 -13.14 -25.12
C ALA A 602 -10.62 -13.10 -23.77
N LEU A 603 -10.14 -13.88 -22.79
CA LEU A 603 -10.68 -13.91 -21.43
C LEU A 603 -10.63 -12.53 -20.76
N THR A 604 -9.46 -11.89 -20.79
CA THR A 604 -9.23 -10.58 -20.17
C THR A 604 -10.13 -9.52 -20.81
N SER A 605 -10.21 -9.51 -22.14
CA SER A 605 -11.08 -8.57 -22.88
C SER A 605 -12.54 -8.72 -22.50
N GLN A 606 -13.03 -9.97 -22.40
CA GLN A 606 -14.41 -10.25 -22.01
C GLN A 606 -14.72 -9.74 -20.60
N LEU A 607 -13.90 -10.10 -19.60
CA LEU A 607 -14.09 -9.69 -18.21
C LEU A 607 -13.95 -8.17 -18.04
N ARG A 608 -12.93 -7.58 -18.67
CA ARG A 608 -12.67 -6.14 -18.65
C ARG A 608 -13.86 -5.37 -19.21
N ASN A 609 -14.39 -5.75 -20.37
CA ASN A 609 -15.52 -5.05 -20.99
C ASN A 609 -16.73 -5.02 -20.06
N ARG A 610 -17.01 -6.12 -19.35
CA ARG A 610 -18.10 -6.20 -18.38
C ARG A 610 -17.86 -5.26 -17.18
N VAL A 611 -16.66 -5.25 -16.61
CA VAL A 611 -16.33 -4.36 -15.48
C VAL A 611 -16.41 -2.90 -15.89
N VAL A 612 -15.83 -2.55 -17.05
CA VAL A 612 -15.86 -1.21 -17.62
C VAL A 612 -17.30 -0.76 -17.88
N GLN A 613 -18.18 -1.62 -18.39
CA GLN A 613 -19.60 -1.30 -18.56
C GLN A 613 -20.28 -0.97 -17.22
N ASN A 614 -20.08 -1.80 -16.19
CA ASN A 614 -20.66 -1.57 -14.86
C ASN A 614 -20.14 -0.25 -14.24
N LEU A 615 -18.83 0.02 -14.36
CA LEU A 615 -18.25 1.30 -13.93
C LEU A 615 -18.87 2.48 -14.66
N MET A 616 -19.00 2.39 -16.00
CA MET A 616 -19.58 3.46 -16.80
C MET A 616 -21.06 3.71 -16.47
N GLU A 617 -21.83 2.68 -16.14
CA GLU A 617 -23.24 2.81 -15.77
C GLU A 617 -23.42 3.62 -14.48
N GLY A 618 -22.55 3.43 -13.49
CA GLY A 618 -22.55 4.22 -12.26
C GLY A 618 -21.91 5.60 -12.45
N LEU A 619 -20.68 5.64 -12.96
CA LEU A 619 -19.87 6.85 -13.01
C LEU A 619 -20.41 7.91 -13.96
N LYS A 620 -21.08 7.55 -15.07
CA LYS A 620 -21.71 8.54 -15.98
C LYS A 620 -22.81 9.38 -15.32
N LYS A 621 -23.34 8.92 -14.18
CA LYS A 621 -24.33 9.69 -13.40
C LYS A 621 -23.68 10.88 -12.68
N HIS A 622 -22.35 10.90 -12.61
CA HIS A 622 -21.57 11.95 -11.97
C HIS A 622 -20.99 12.91 -13.00
N SER A 623 -21.29 14.20 -12.87
CA SER A 623 -20.79 15.27 -13.75
C SER A 623 -19.26 15.44 -13.73
N TRP A 624 -18.59 15.04 -12.65
CA TRP A 624 -17.13 15.10 -12.54
C TRP A 624 -16.43 13.99 -13.34
N PHE A 625 -17.14 12.92 -13.71
CA PHE A 625 -16.55 11.80 -14.44
C PHE A 625 -16.58 12.05 -15.95
N THR A 626 -15.40 12.03 -16.55
CA THR A 626 -15.13 12.43 -17.94
C THR A 626 -14.58 11.28 -18.78
N GLY A 627 -14.50 10.09 -18.19
CA GLY A 627 -13.99 8.87 -18.83
C GLY A 627 -12.69 8.35 -18.23
N PHE A 628 -12.25 7.23 -18.78
CA PHE A 628 -10.98 6.58 -18.48
C PHE A 628 -9.82 7.26 -19.21
N ASP A 629 -8.63 7.26 -18.62
CA ASP A 629 -7.46 8.03 -19.08
C ASP A 629 -6.27 7.15 -19.51
N ILE A 630 -6.47 5.83 -19.48
CA ILE A 630 -5.51 4.82 -19.96
C ILE A 630 -6.17 3.92 -21.00
N THR A 631 -5.42 3.62 -22.06
CA THR A 631 -5.74 2.62 -23.06
C THR A 631 -5.21 1.23 -22.65
N ASP A 632 -5.95 0.19 -23.00
CA ASP A 632 -5.55 -1.20 -22.77
C ASP A 632 -4.93 -1.78 -24.04
N GLU A 633 -3.77 -1.24 -24.41
CA GLU A 633 -3.01 -1.71 -25.57
C GLU A 633 -2.14 -2.92 -25.19
N PRO A 634 -1.98 -3.92 -26.07
CA PRO A 634 -1.11 -5.05 -25.81
C PRO A 634 0.37 -4.59 -25.79
N PRO A 635 1.24 -5.25 -25.00
CA PRO A 635 2.67 -4.95 -25.02
C PRO A 635 3.28 -5.28 -26.39
N VAL A 636 4.27 -4.49 -26.80
CA VAL A 636 4.94 -4.66 -28.11
C VAL A 636 6.36 -5.16 -27.90
N LYS A 637 6.65 -6.34 -28.44
CA LYS A 637 7.99 -6.95 -28.42
C LYS A 637 8.83 -6.44 -29.59
N LEU A 638 9.99 -5.86 -29.29
CA LEU A 638 10.93 -5.31 -30.27
C LEU A 638 12.33 -5.85 -29.99
N THR A 639 13.17 -5.90 -31.03
CA THR A 639 14.63 -5.94 -30.84
C THR A 639 15.15 -4.54 -30.50
N ILE A 640 16.29 -4.42 -29.83
CA ILE A 640 16.86 -3.09 -29.55
C ILE A 640 17.16 -2.33 -30.85
N GLY A 641 17.55 -3.03 -31.92
CA GLY A 641 17.74 -2.41 -33.24
C GLY A 641 16.45 -1.79 -33.80
N GLN A 642 15.33 -2.51 -33.70
CA GLN A 642 14.01 -1.99 -34.08
C GLN A 642 13.57 -0.83 -33.19
N TRP A 643 13.79 -0.94 -31.87
CA TRP A 643 13.46 0.12 -30.91
C TRP A 643 14.27 1.40 -31.17
N ILE A 644 15.59 1.30 -31.42
CA ILE A 644 16.44 2.45 -31.78
C ILE A 644 15.93 3.11 -33.07
N LYS A 645 15.52 2.33 -34.06
CA LYS A 645 14.94 2.86 -35.30
C LYS A 645 13.66 3.65 -35.02
N LEU A 646 12.74 3.08 -34.24
CA LEU A 646 11.49 3.75 -33.84
C LEU A 646 11.76 5.04 -33.05
N ALA A 647 12.70 5.03 -32.11
CA ALA A 647 13.06 6.20 -31.33
C ALA A 647 13.63 7.34 -32.19
N LYS A 648 14.46 7.01 -33.19
CA LYS A 648 15.02 7.98 -34.15
C LYS A 648 13.94 8.58 -35.05
N GLU A 649 13.03 7.75 -35.56
CA GLU A 649 11.90 8.20 -36.40
C GLU A 649 10.95 9.11 -35.63
N ALA A 650 10.75 8.84 -34.33
CA ALA A 650 9.91 9.64 -33.44
C ALA A 650 10.55 10.95 -32.95
N GLN A 651 11.81 11.24 -33.29
CA GLN A 651 12.61 12.34 -32.69
C GLN A 651 12.53 12.35 -31.16
N ALA A 652 12.47 11.18 -30.55
CA ALA A 652 12.18 11.03 -29.13
C ALA A 652 13.39 11.37 -28.25
N THR A 653 13.13 11.90 -27.07
CA THR A 653 14.14 12.01 -26.00
C THR A 653 14.16 10.70 -25.21
N TYR A 654 15.31 10.25 -24.74
CA TYR A 654 15.43 9.01 -23.95
C TYR A 654 15.90 9.30 -22.54
N ASN A 655 15.32 8.59 -21.58
CA ASN A 655 15.80 8.51 -20.21
C ASN A 655 16.17 7.05 -19.91
N ILE A 656 17.43 6.82 -19.54
CA ILE A 656 17.98 5.49 -19.23
C ILE A 656 18.21 5.47 -17.72
N THR A 657 17.47 4.61 -17.03
CA THR A 657 17.43 4.56 -15.56
C THR A 657 18.12 3.37 -14.95
#